data_AF-A0A7C5IFZ7-F1
#
_entry.id   AF-A0A7C5IFZ7-F1
#
_cell.length_a   1.000
_cell.length_b   1.000
_cell.length_c   1.000
_cell.angle_alpha   90.00
_cell.angle_beta   90.00
_cell.angle_gamma   90.00
#
_symmetry.space_group_name_H-M   'P 1'
#
loop_
_entity.id
_entity.type
_entity.pdbx_description
1 polymer ?
#
loop_
_entity_poly.entity_id
_entity_poly.type
_entity_poly.pdbx_seq_one_letter_code
_entity_poly.pdbx_strand_id
1 'polypeptide(L)'
;RLYGPSAGFWAVVIFNCIPLFSAIGGITIVPDTLLCFFWVLLVFLIWKIYITEKCYLWYPVGIITGLSLLTKYTGFLLFPSILIFLISIPSMRKWLKKREPYIAFFISILIFLPVVIWNYENHWASFIFQFSHGLGEKGFFNGETFLRNIGAQAGVFSPFIFFLLVYTLIWAVKQAIRKDDKAILILSFSLPVIFLFAYSGLSNEVLPHWPATGYLTLLPLMGAIATLFFKEPVKRRMKVLLFISLITGSILTVIIPVQLIFHPFPLPQDIDISADISGWKQLAERIREIKIQEQEKDFFVFTHKFYIASQLAYYLEPEIPVYCLSKRIDQYDFWQYPENLKDFLSGRNGLFFCDDHFNVNPGTMYVFKEISEKETLPAGYSGRNIKNFYIYRCYNFDTEKTDPHLLQSLPFTQRSFKEACKRWNENTFLFINSYACKNKVLDIFFLSFTWLGSSFVLVPVVLLLIFLNKKQKVGKYFSVFLLALLISGAIGYILKETLSAPRPLAYFGKETVNILGPPLKRDSFPSGHSLTVFTGVLTLSWTIPSYGIIFWLFGIISGISRCYVGAHFPFDVIGGLVIAVFSFSISRWLAEKIDVRQFFTRRYITVVFLSLLFLLIPQSHQHPIYSDTYQIAENINVIKPLAVRFFTPFTDFPLYFINLLTQKEQLLSWFIWLSAIYLVLVILKHKKIKEFIRGIFIIFILLFLTVIYGIFLPVQRYKLVPKGPDNILIDLHSHTIYSHDGIATPAYNFSGTKTMDLTAGQ
;
A
#
# COMPACT_ATOMS: atom_id res chain seq x y z
N ARG A 1 -6.08 19.26 28.83
CA ARG A 1 -4.82 19.75 28.19
C ARG A 1 -5.04 21.03 27.36
N LEU A 2 -6.08 21.11 26.52
CA LEU A 2 -6.41 22.34 25.76
C LEU A 2 -6.90 23.49 26.66
N TYR A 3 -7.91 23.25 27.51
CA TYR A 3 -8.60 24.28 28.30
C TYR A 3 -8.60 24.01 29.82
N GLY A 4 -7.62 23.24 30.31
CA GLY A 4 -7.50 22.88 31.73
C GLY A 4 -8.34 21.65 32.16
N PRO A 5 -8.24 21.24 33.44
CA PRO A 5 -8.92 20.04 33.97
C PRO A 5 -10.45 20.19 34.05
N SER A 6 -10.95 21.34 34.52
CA SER A 6 -12.39 21.59 34.66
C SER A 6 -13.13 21.51 33.32
N ALA A 7 -12.54 22.06 32.25
CA ALA A 7 -13.10 21.94 30.92
C ALA A 7 -13.13 20.49 30.43
N GLY A 8 -12.10 19.70 30.77
CA GLY A 8 -12.08 18.26 30.46
C GLY A 8 -13.18 17.49 31.17
N PHE A 9 -13.40 17.76 32.46
CA PHE A 9 -14.50 17.18 33.23
C PHE A 9 -15.86 17.49 32.58
N TRP A 10 -16.14 18.77 32.31
CA TRP A 10 -17.41 19.16 31.69
C TRP A 10 -17.59 18.62 30.27
N ALA A 11 -16.51 18.49 29.49
CA ALA A 11 -16.59 17.86 28.17
C ALA A 11 -17.05 16.39 28.26
N VAL A 12 -16.56 15.65 29.26
CA VAL A 12 -16.98 14.25 29.50
C VAL A 12 -18.43 14.20 30.02
N VAL A 13 -18.82 15.11 30.92
CA VAL A 13 -20.22 15.18 31.38
C VAL A 13 -21.15 15.43 30.19
N ILE A 14 -20.87 16.45 29.37
CA ILE A 14 -21.68 16.77 28.19
C ILE A 14 -21.71 15.59 27.21
N PHE A 15 -20.58 14.93 26.96
CA PHE A 15 -20.52 13.74 26.12
C PHE A 15 -21.50 12.64 26.57
N ASN A 16 -21.54 12.36 27.88
CA ASN A 16 -22.44 11.35 28.45
C ASN A 16 -23.92 11.81 28.49
N CYS A 17 -24.19 13.10 28.33
CA CYS A 17 -25.56 13.61 28.20
C CYS A 17 -26.05 13.64 26.75
N ILE A 18 -25.24 13.25 25.76
CA ILE A 18 -25.64 13.24 24.34
C ILE A 18 -26.15 11.83 23.98
N PRO A 19 -27.46 11.66 23.69
CA PRO A 19 -28.04 10.35 23.40
C PRO A 19 -27.40 9.66 22.20
N LEU A 20 -26.93 10.43 21.21
CA LEU A 20 -26.25 9.90 20.04
C LEU A 20 -25.03 9.03 20.43
N PHE A 21 -24.22 9.46 21.38
CA PHE A 21 -22.98 8.76 21.75
C PHE A 21 -23.21 7.62 22.74
N SER A 22 -24.37 7.54 23.40
CA SER A 22 -24.78 6.31 24.08
C SER A 22 -25.37 5.29 23.10
N ALA A 23 -26.07 5.75 22.06
CA ALA A 23 -26.60 4.88 21.01
C ALA A 23 -25.49 4.29 20.11
N ILE A 24 -24.56 5.13 19.65
CA ILE A 24 -23.38 4.72 18.85
C ILE A 24 -22.36 4.05 19.77
N GLY A 25 -22.14 2.74 19.59
CA GLY A 25 -21.15 1.97 20.33
C GLY A 25 -21.61 1.46 21.70
N GLY A 26 -22.66 2.04 22.29
CA GLY A 26 -23.28 1.52 23.51
C GLY A 26 -24.49 0.61 23.26
N ILE A 27 -25.33 0.94 22.28
CA ILE A 27 -26.54 0.17 21.92
C ILE A 27 -26.37 -0.51 20.56
N THR A 28 -25.86 0.23 19.58
CA THR A 28 -25.65 -0.24 18.20
C THR A 28 -24.18 -0.24 17.85
N ILE A 29 -23.71 -1.32 17.22
CA ILE A 29 -22.35 -1.37 16.68
C ILE A 29 -22.42 -0.86 15.24
N VAL A 30 -21.96 0.37 15.04
CA VAL A 30 -21.85 1.01 13.73
C VAL A 30 -20.41 1.43 13.47
N PRO A 31 -20.00 1.61 12.19
CA PRO A 31 -18.62 1.98 11.86
C PRO A 31 -18.15 3.30 12.51
N ASP A 32 -19.09 4.19 12.84
CA ASP A 32 -18.84 5.49 13.47
C ASP A 32 -18.22 5.37 14.86
N THR A 33 -18.40 4.25 15.58
CA THR A 33 -17.85 4.06 16.93
C THR A 33 -16.32 4.11 16.93
N LEU A 34 -15.68 3.29 16.09
CA LEU A 34 -14.22 3.28 15.97
C LEU A 34 -13.71 4.54 15.28
N LEU A 35 -14.45 5.07 14.30
CA LEU A 35 -14.10 6.34 13.65
C LEU A 35 -14.00 7.47 14.68
N CYS A 36 -14.98 7.61 15.57
CA CYS A 36 -14.98 8.64 16.62
C CYS A 36 -13.76 8.53 17.54
N PHE A 37 -13.42 7.30 17.97
CA PHE A 37 -12.23 7.04 18.78
C PHE A 37 -10.93 7.49 18.08
N PHE A 38 -10.72 7.03 16.85
CA PHE A 38 -9.52 7.39 16.08
C PHE A 38 -9.48 8.88 15.75
N TRP A 39 -10.63 9.52 15.51
CA TRP A 39 -10.72 10.95 15.25
C TRP A 39 -10.23 11.79 16.43
N VAL A 40 -10.71 11.51 17.65
CA VAL A 40 -10.28 12.24 18.86
C VAL A 40 -8.82 11.96 19.18
N LEU A 41 -8.38 10.71 19.03
CA LEU A 41 -6.97 10.35 19.22
C LEU A 41 -6.06 11.11 18.25
N LEU A 42 -6.47 11.26 16.99
CA LEU A 42 -5.73 12.03 16.00
C LEU A 42 -5.66 13.52 16.36
N VAL A 43 -6.77 14.14 16.74
CA VAL A 43 -6.80 15.55 17.19
C VAL A 43 -5.84 15.75 18.37
N PHE A 44 -5.81 14.79 19.30
CA PHE A 44 -4.85 14.80 20.41
C PHE A 44 -3.38 14.68 19.95
N LEU A 45 -3.08 13.80 19.01
CA LEU A 45 -1.72 13.64 18.45
C LEU A 45 -1.26 14.90 17.70
N ILE A 46 -2.14 15.52 16.92
CA ILE A 46 -1.86 16.78 16.22
C ILE A 46 -1.59 17.90 17.23
N TRP A 47 -2.37 17.99 18.31
CA TRP A 47 -2.10 18.91 19.39
C TRP A 47 -0.75 18.64 20.08
N LYS A 48 -0.37 17.37 20.26
CA LYS A 48 0.95 17.00 20.78
C LYS A 48 2.08 17.40 19.84
N ILE A 49 1.91 17.25 18.52
CA ILE A 49 2.87 17.73 17.51
C ILE A 49 3.02 19.24 17.60
N TYR A 50 1.91 19.98 17.71
CA TYR A 50 1.91 21.43 17.85
C TYR A 50 2.71 21.89 19.08
N ILE A 51 2.51 21.26 20.25
CA ILE A 51 3.23 21.64 21.48
C ILE A 51 4.70 21.20 21.46
N THR A 52 4.98 19.96 21.05
CA THR A 52 6.30 19.34 21.29
C THR A 52 7.24 19.42 20.09
N GLU A 53 6.69 19.69 18.90
CA GLU A 53 7.40 19.69 17.61
C GLU A 53 8.15 18.38 17.27
N LYS A 54 7.82 17.29 17.97
CA LYS A 54 8.52 16.01 17.82
C LYS A 54 8.12 15.31 16.52
N CYS A 55 9.10 15.13 15.64
CA CYS A 55 8.93 14.53 14.31
C CYS A 55 8.32 13.11 14.33
N TYR A 56 8.68 12.29 15.33
CA TYR A 56 8.24 10.90 15.39
C TYR A 56 6.74 10.72 15.64
N LEU A 57 6.04 11.77 16.10
CA LEU A 57 4.60 11.72 16.34
C LEU A 57 3.79 11.70 15.03
N TRP A 58 4.39 12.02 13.89
CA TRP A 58 3.73 11.90 12.59
C TRP A 58 3.51 10.44 12.16
N TYR A 59 4.34 9.49 12.61
CA TYR A 59 4.15 8.07 12.27
C TYR A 59 2.85 7.50 12.84
N PRO A 60 2.54 7.63 14.15
CA PRO A 60 1.23 7.22 14.65
C PRO A 60 0.08 8.05 14.06
N VAL A 61 0.28 9.32 13.67
CA VAL A 61 -0.74 10.07 12.89
C VAL A 61 -1.09 9.33 11.61
N GLY A 62 -0.09 8.87 10.84
CA GLY A 62 -0.33 8.07 9.63
C GLY A 62 -1.05 6.75 9.91
N ILE A 63 -0.65 6.04 10.97
CA ILE A 63 -1.31 4.78 11.37
C ILE A 63 -2.78 5.02 11.71
N ILE A 64 -3.06 5.99 12.60
CA ILE A 64 -4.43 6.29 13.04
C ILE A 64 -5.29 6.79 11.87
N THR A 65 -4.77 7.62 10.98
CA THR A 65 -5.51 8.01 9.76
C THR A 65 -5.81 6.82 8.86
N GLY A 66 -4.87 5.88 8.69
CA GLY A 66 -5.09 4.64 7.94
C GLY A 66 -6.20 3.78 8.57
N LEU A 67 -6.15 3.58 9.88
CA LEU A 67 -7.19 2.85 10.62
C LEU A 67 -8.56 3.54 10.53
N SER A 68 -8.63 4.87 10.63
CA SER A 68 -9.87 5.63 10.40
C SER A 68 -10.45 5.43 9.01
N LEU A 69 -9.62 5.26 7.97
CA LEU A 69 -10.10 4.99 6.62
C LEU A 69 -10.68 3.57 6.50
N LEU A 70 -10.10 2.60 7.20
CA LEU A 70 -10.61 1.23 7.27
C LEU A 70 -11.94 1.14 8.02
N THR A 71 -12.22 2.05 8.96
CA THR A 71 -13.52 2.07 9.64
C THR A 71 -14.63 2.61 8.73
N LYS A 72 -14.43 3.78 8.11
CA LYS A 72 -15.45 4.45 7.29
C LYS A 72 -14.80 5.48 6.36
N TYR A 73 -15.30 5.62 5.13
CA TYR A 73 -14.71 6.54 4.15
C TYR A 73 -14.78 8.01 4.55
N THR A 74 -15.67 8.40 5.46
CA THR A 74 -15.66 9.74 6.09
C THR A 74 -14.31 10.06 6.74
N GLY A 75 -13.53 9.05 7.15
CA GLY A 75 -12.15 9.21 7.62
C GLY A 75 -11.22 9.92 6.63
N PHE A 76 -11.56 9.96 5.33
CA PHE A 76 -10.83 10.72 4.33
C PHE A 76 -10.77 12.22 4.65
N LEU A 77 -11.78 12.77 5.34
CA LEU A 77 -11.82 14.17 5.76
C LEU A 77 -10.70 14.55 6.74
N LEU A 78 -10.01 13.58 7.35
CA LEU A 78 -8.84 13.84 8.17
C LEU A 78 -7.69 14.49 7.39
N PHE A 79 -7.53 14.17 6.09
CA PHE A 79 -6.50 14.79 5.26
C PHE A 79 -6.70 16.30 5.07
N PRO A 80 -7.86 16.78 4.56
CA PRO A 80 -8.11 18.22 4.50
C PRO A 80 -8.13 18.86 5.88
N SER A 81 -8.59 18.18 6.94
CA SER A 81 -8.53 18.73 8.31
C SER A 81 -7.10 19.00 8.79
N ILE A 82 -6.16 18.06 8.59
CA ILE A 82 -4.74 18.28 8.90
C ILE A 82 -4.19 19.42 8.05
N LEU A 83 -4.47 19.44 6.75
CA LEU A 83 -3.96 20.46 5.83
C LEU A 83 -4.45 21.87 6.19
N ILE A 84 -5.74 22.03 6.48
CA ILE A 84 -6.34 23.29 6.92
C ILE A 84 -5.65 23.77 8.19
N PHE A 85 -5.41 22.87 9.16
CA PHE A 85 -4.70 23.23 10.39
C PHE A 85 -3.25 23.71 10.13
N LEU A 86 -2.49 22.97 9.30
CA LEU A 86 -1.12 23.31 8.96
C LEU A 86 -0.98 24.65 8.23
N ILE A 87 -1.94 24.99 7.35
CA ILE A 87 -1.94 26.24 6.59
C ILE A 87 -2.43 27.41 7.46
N SER A 88 -3.40 27.18 8.32
CA SER A 88 -4.06 28.22 9.12
C SER A 88 -3.16 28.78 10.22
N ILE A 89 -2.25 27.97 10.76
CA ILE A 89 -1.33 28.38 11.84
C ILE A 89 0.08 28.65 11.28
N PRO A 90 0.60 29.89 11.36
CA PRO A 90 1.92 30.24 10.82
C PRO A 90 3.06 29.34 11.33
N SER A 91 3.09 29.01 12.63
CA SER A 91 4.13 28.15 13.23
C SER A 91 4.10 26.71 12.71
N MET A 92 2.95 26.25 12.20
CA MET A 92 2.76 24.89 11.68
C MET A 92 3.10 24.75 10.20
N ARG A 93 3.12 25.84 9.42
CA ARG A 93 3.43 25.81 7.97
C ARG A 93 4.79 25.21 7.65
N LYS A 94 5.74 25.23 8.60
CA LYS A 94 7.05 24.57 8.45
C LYS A 94 6.91 23.08 8.15
N TRP A 95 5.87 22.42 8.63
CA TRP A 95 5.63 21.00 8.39
C TRP A 95 5.30 20.68 6.94
N LEU A 96 4.78 21.64 6.16
CA LEU A 96 4.57 21.49 4.72
C LEU A 96 5.88 21.35 3.93
N LYS A 97 7.03 21.71 4.52
CA LYS A 97 8.36 21.51 3.92
C LYS A 97 9.10 20.30 4.50
N LYS A 98 8.52 19.65 5.50
CA LYS A 98 9.09 18.53 6.23
C LYS A 98 8.58 17.23 5.61
N ARG A 99 9.39 16.17 5.63
CA ARG A 99 9.02 14.88 5.03
C ARG A 99 8.01 14.12 5.88
N GLU A 100 7.96 14.41 7.18
CA GLU A 100 7.22 13.63 8.18
C GLU A 100 5.70 13.55 7.92
N PRO A 101 4.97 14.65 7.60
CA PRO A 101 3.56 14.56 7.23
C PRO A 101 3.29 13.75 5.96
N TYR A 102 4.22 13.80 4.99
CA TYR A 102 4.10 13.01 3.76
C TYR A 102 4.33 11.53 4.04
N ILE A 103 5.30 11.18 4.89
CA ILE A 103 5.48 9.80 5.35
C ILE A 103 4.22 9.31 6.07
N ALA A 104 3.61 10.15 6.92
CA ALA A 104 2.34 9.83 7.58
C ALA A 104 1.22 9.55 6.56
N PHE A 105 1.11 10.37 5.52
CA PHE A 105 0.18 10.14 4.41
C PHE A 105 0.46 8.81 3.68
N PHE A 106 1.72 8.49 3.38
CA PHE A 106 2.04 7.20 2.75
C PHE A 106 1.71 6.01 3.66
N ILE A 107 1.97 6.11 4.97
CA ILE A 107 1.59 5.07 5.94
C ILE A 107 0.07 4.86 5.95
N SER A 108 -0.73 5.93 5.93
CA SER A 108 -2.19 5.79 5.94
C SER A 108 -2.71 5.15 4.66
N ILE A 109 -2.15 5.50 3.50
CA ILE A 109 -2.51 4.88 2.21
C ILE A 109 -2.09 3.41 2.17
N LEU A 110 -0.93 3.04 2.71
CA LEU A 110 -0.49 1.64 2.78
C LEU A 110 -1.45 0.79 3.64
N ILE A 111 -1.91 1.31 4.78
CA ILE A 111 -2.90 0.62 5.63
C ILE A 111 -4.25 0.51 4.91
N PHE A 112 -4.65 1.53 4.15
CA PHE A 112 -5.90 1.54 3.41
C PHE A 112 -5.85 0.75 2.08
N LEU A 113 -4.65 0.31 1.66
CA LEU A 113 -4.42 -0.33 0.37
C LEU A 113 -5.31 -1.56 0.09
N PRO A 114 -5.61 -2.45 1.07
CA PRO A 114 -6.50 -3.59 0.82
C PRO A 114 -7.89 -3.17 0.31
N VAL A 115 -8.43 -2.05 0.78
CA VAL A 115 -9.72 -1.52 0.32
C VAL A 115 -9.62 -1.02 -1.12
N VAL A 116 -8.51 -0.37 -1.48
CA VAL A 116 -8.26 0.11 -2.84
C VAL A 116 -8.13 -1.06 -3.81
N ILE A 117 -7.41 -2.11 -3.42
CA ILE A 117 -7.25 -3.34 -4.21
C ILE A 117 -8.61 -4.02 -4.39
N TRP A 118 -9.35 -4.24 -3.30
CA TRP A 118 -10.68 -4.85 -3.38
C TRP A 118 -11.61 -4.06 -4.30
N ASN A 119 -11.59 -2.73 -4.22
CA ASN A 119 -12.37 -1.90 -5.14
C ASN A 119 -11.89 -2.04 -6.58
N TYR A 120 -10.59 -2.05 -6.85
CA TYR A 120 -10.09 -2.30 -8.22
C TYR A 120 -10.61 -3.63 -8.79
N GLU A 121 -10.58 -4.68 -7.98
CA GLU A 121 -11.07 -6.01 -8.34
C GLU A 121 -12.59 -6.05 -8.55
N ASN A 122 -13.33 -5.21 -7.82
CA ASN A 122 -14.79 -5.13 -7.87
C ASN A 122 -15.30 -3.89 -8.62
N HIS A 123 -14.59 -3.43 -9.65
CA HIS A 123 -14.98 -2.30 -10.52
C HIS A 123 -15.41 -1.03 -9.75
N TRP A 124 -14.72 -0.76 -8.65
CA TRP A 124 -14.92 0.37 -7.74
C TRP A 124 -16.29 0.40 -7.05
N ALA A 125 -16.95 -0.75 -6.90
CA ALA A 125 -18.32 -0.88 -6.42
C ALA A 125 -18.61 -0.06 -5.16
N SER A 126 -17.79 -0.20 -4.11
CA SER A 126 -18.06 0.52 -2.85
C SER A 126 -17.81 2.03 -2.96
N PHE A 127 -16.84 2.47 -3.78
CA PHE A 127 -16.60 3.90 -3.99
C PHE A 127 -17.75 4.52 -4.79
N ILE A 128 -18.16 3.88 -5.88
CA ILE A 128 -19.30 4.31 -6.70
C ILE A 128 -20.55 4.41 -5.82
N PHE A 129 -20.83 3.38 -5.01
CA PHE A 129 -21.96 3.38 -4.08
C PHE A 129 -21.93 4.59 -3.14
N GLN A 130 -20.76 4.93 -2.57
CA GLN A 130 -20.65 6.03 -1.61
C GLN A 130 -20.79 7.40 -2.28
N PHE A 131 -20.30 7.56 -3.52
CA PHE A 131 -20.49 8.78 -4.28
C PHE A 131 -21.93 8.97 -4.77
N SER A 132 -22.60 7.90 -5.21
CA SER A 132 -24.00 7.96 -5.66
C SER A 132 -24.97 8.12 -4.49
N HIS A 133 -24.77 7.39 -3.40
CA HIS A 133 -25.66 7.40 -2.24
C HIS A 133 -25.45 8.61 -1.32
N GLY A 134 -24.19 9.03 -1.11
CA GLY A 134 -23.87 10.12 -0.17
C GLY A 134 -23.91 11.53 -0.76
N LEU A 135 -23.72 11.67 -2.08
CA LEU A 135 -23.73 12.97 -2.77
C LEU A 135 -24.85 13.14 -3.81
N GLY A 136 -25.55 12.06 -4.18
CA GLY A 136 -26.87 12.07 -4.84
C GLY A 136 -27.02 12.81 -6.16
N GLU A 137 -28.20 12.71 -6.77
CA GLU A 137 -28.63 13.64 -7.83
C GLU A 137 -28.92 15.02 -7.22
N LYS A 138 -28.22 16.03 -7.71
CA LYS A 138 -28.22 17.36 -7.10
C LYS A 138 -29.50 18.14 -7.44
N GLY A 139 -30.55 17.98 -6.63
CA GLY A 139 -31.54 19.04 -6.45
C GLY A 139 -30.88 20.26 -5.80
N PHE A 140 -31.22 21.48 -6.25
CA PHE A 140 -30.54 22.71 -5.78
C PHE A 140 -30.81 22.99 -4.29
N PHE A 141 -32.01 22.70 -3.79
CA PHE A 141 -32.41 22.79 -2.39
C PHE A 141 -33.80 22.16 -2.18
N ASN A 142 -33.97 21.41 -1.09
CA ASN A 142 -35.28 20.93 -0.60
C ASN A 142 -35.44 21.35 0.87
N GLY A 143 -36.28 22.37 1.12
CA GLY A 143 -36.44 22.94 2.44
C GLY A 143 -37.02 21.99 3.48
N GLU A 144 -37.93 21.10 3.09
CA GLU A 144 -38.51 20.10 3.99
C GLU A 144 -37.46 19.08 4.43
N THR A 145 -36.69 18.55 3.48
CA THR A 145 -35.62 17.59 3.75
C THR A 145 -34.52 18.23 4.60
N PHE A 146 -34.16 19.48 4.30
CA PHE A 146 -33.20 20.24 5.10
C PHE A 146 -33.67 20.40 6.55
N LEU A 147 -34.92 20.84 6.77
CA LEU A 147 -35.46 21.00 8.12
C LEU A 147 -35.60 19.65 8.85
N ARG A 148 -35.99 18.59 8.15
CA ARG A 148 -36.02 17.21 8.69
C ARG A 148 -34.63 16.77 9.15
N ASN A 149 -33.59 17.00 8.34
CA ASN A 149 -32.21 16.67 8.70
C ASN A 149 -31.73 17.43 9.94
N ILE A 150 -32.03 18.74 10.05
CA ILE A 150 -31.67 19.54 11.22
C ILE A 150 -32.45 19.08 12.46
N GLY A 151 -33.75 18.83 12.32
CA GLY A 151 -34.60 18.32 13.40
C GLY A 151 -34.14 16.96 13.91
N ALA A 152 -33.78 16.04 13.02
CA ALA A 152 -33.30 14.72 13.39
C ALA A 152 -31.95 14.78 14.13
N GLN A 153 -31.02 15.65 13.69
CA GLN A 153 -29.76 15.89 14.41
C GLN A 153 -29.97 16.51 15.79
N ALA A 154 -30.88 17.49 15.91
CA ALA A 154 -31.23 18.08 17.20
C ALA A 154 -31.86 17.04 18.14
N GLY A 155 -32.70 16.14 17.61
CA GLY A 155 -33.30 15.04 18.37
C GLY A 155 -32.25 14.10 18.96
N VAL A 156 -31.33 13.58 18.15
CA VAL A 156 -30.31 12.63 18.62
C VAL A 156 -29.26 13.26 19.55
N PHE A 157 -29.07 14.58 19.50
CA PHE A 157 -28.18 15.29 20.43
C PHE A 157 -28.86 15.75 21.72
N SER A 158 -30.19 15.77 21.80
CA SER A 158 -31.01 16.67 22.63
C SER A 158 -31.08 18.10 22.05
N PRO A 159 -32.29 18.66 21.81
CA PRO A 159 -32.45 19.98 21.20
C PRO A 159 -31.67 21.09 21.92
N PHE A 160 -31.64 21.06 23.25
CA PHE A 160 -30.93 22.08 24.04
C PHE A 160 -29.41 21.94 23.97
N ILE A 161 -28.89 20.71 23.95
CA ILE A 161 -27.45 20.47 23.73
C ILE A 161 -27.07 20.86 22.30
N PHE A 162 -27.94 20.63 21.32
CA PHE A 162 -27.72 21.05 19.94
C PHE A 162 -27.61 22.58 19.82
N PHE A 163 -28.46 23.35 20.51
CA PHE A 163 -28.30 24.81 20.58
C PHE A 163 -26.99 25.24 21.25
N LEU A 164 -26.57 24.57 22.32
CA LEU A 164 -25.26 24.80 22.95
C LEU A 164 -24.10 24.50 21.98
N LEU A 165 -24.24 23.47 21.15
CA LEU A 165 -23.27 23.12 20.11
C LEU A 165 -23.18 24.21 19.04
N VAL A 166 -24.31 24.70 18.53
CA VAL A 166 -24.35 25.82 17.56
C VAL A 166 -23.72 27.08 18.15
N TYR A 167 -24.05 27.41 19.41
CA TYR A 167 -23.42 28.52 20.12
C TYR A 167 -21.90 28.34 20.23
N THR A 168 -21.45 27.12 20.56
CA THR A 168 -20.03 26.78 20.67
C THR A 168 -19.31 26.91 19.34
N LEU A 169 -19.94 26.51 18.24
CA LEU A 169 -19.40 26.66 16.89
C LEU A 169 -19.22 28.15 16.53
N ILE A 170 -20.23 28.98 16.77
CA ILE A 170 -20.16 30.43 16.54
C ILE A 170 -19.04 31.06 17.38
N TRP A 171 -18.92 30.67 18.65
CA TRP A 171 -17.86 31.14 19.53
C TRP A 171 -16.48 30.69 19.04
N ALA A 172 -16.33 29.44 18.60
CA ALA A 172 -15.09 28.90 18.04
C ALA A 172 -14.65 29.71 16.82
N VAL A 173 -15.57 30.02 15.90
CA VAL A 173 -15.31 30.86 14.72
C VAL A 173 -14.82 32.24 15.16
N LYS A 174 -15.48 32.89 16.13
CA LYS A 174 -15.04 34.18 16.67
C LYS A 174 -13.63 34.14 17.25
N GLN A 175 -13.26 33.08 17.96
CA GLN A 175 -11.91 32.94 18.51
C GLN A 175 -10.86 32.60 17.44
N ALA A 176 -11.22 31.81 16.43
CA ALA A 176 -10.32 31.52 15.32
C ALA A 176 -10.04 32.76 14.46
N ILE A 177 -11.03 33.65 14.28
CA ILE A 177 -10.83 34.97 13.66
C ILE A 177 -9.81 35.80 14.46
N ARG A 178 -9.85 35.71 15.80
CA ARG A 178 -8.86 36.31 16.70
C ARG A 178 -7.54 35.55 16.79
N LYS A 179 -7.32 34.56 15.92
CA LYS A 179 -6.09 33.75 15.85
C LYS A 179 -5.82 32.90 17.10
N ASP A 180 -6.86 32.45 17.80
CA ASP A 180 -6.70 31.44 18.85
C ASP A 180 -6.40 30.06 18.23
N ASP A 181 -5.17 29.58 18.42
CA ASP A 181 -4.68 28.34 17.82
C ASP A 181 -5.50 27.09 18.24
N LYS A 182 -6.09 27.09 19.45
CA LYS A 182 -6.91 25.96 19.92
C LYS A 182 -8.26 25.94 19.20
N ALA A 183 -8.88 27.10 19.01
CA ALA A 183 -10.10 27.23 18.22
C ALA A 183 -9.84 26.87 16.74
N ILE A 184 -8.70 27.29 16.17
CA ILE A 184 -8.30 26.91 14.82
C ILE A 184 -8.14 25.38 14.70
N LEU A 185 -7.50 24.71 15.67
CA LEU A 185 -7.43 23.24 15.71
C LEU A 185 -8.82 22.61 15.68
N ILE A 186 -9.69 23.02 16.59
CA ILE A 186 -11.04 22.44 16.73
C ILE A 186 -11.84 22.64 15.44
N LEU A 187 -11.83 23.84 14.86
CA LEU A 187 -12.54 24.12 13.62
C LEU A 187 -11.96 23.36 12.42
N SER A 188 -10.65 23.17 12.35
CA SER A 188 -10.00 22.44 11.25
C SER A 188 -10.48 20.98 11.18
N PHE A 189 -10.81 20.37 12.32
CA PHE A 189 -11.33 19.00 12.42
C PHE A 189 -12.85 18.91 12.54
N SER A 190 -13.55 20.04 12.75
CA SER A 190 -15.00 20.07 12.86
C SER A 190 -15.68 20.52 11.57
N LEU A 191 -15.23 21.63 10.97
CA LEU A 191 -15.89 22.25 9.83
C LEU A 191 -15.92 21.40 8.56
N PRO A 192 -14.85 20.66 8.16
CA PRO A 192 -14.92 19.84 6.95
C PRO A 192 -16.04 18.79 6.99
N VAL A 193 -16.28 18.19 8.18
CA VAL A 193 -17.35 17.22 8.39
C VAL A 193 -18.71 17.89 8.37
N ILE A 194 -18.88 18.96 9.15
CA ILE A 194 -20.14 19.71 9.23
C ILE A 194 -20.52 20.26 7.86
N PHE A 195 -19.57 20.82 7.11
CA PHE A 195 -19.80 21.38 5.79
C PHE A 195 -20.22 20.30 4.78
N LEU A 196 -19.54 19.16 4.75
CA LEU A 196 -19.89 18.06 3.83
C LEU A 196 -21.34 17.62 4.03
N PHE A 197 -21.74 17.37 5.28
CA PHE A 197 -23.07 16.86 5.58
C PHE A 197 -24.16 17.94 5.61
N ALA A 198 -23.81 19.20 5.90
CA ALA A 198 -24.72 20.31 5.69
C ALA A 198 -25.01 20.52 4.21
N TYR A 199 -24.00 20.40 3.34
CA TYR A 199 -24.16 20.47 1.89
C TYR A 199 -24.99 19.30 1.35
N SER A 200 -24.66 18.06 1.73
CA SER A 200 -25.44 16.87 1.33
C SER A 200 -26.90 16.99 1.82
N GLY A 201 -27.09 17.49 3.04
CA GLY A 201 -28.41 17.68 3.66
C GLY A 201 -29.26 18.81 3.10
N LEU A 202 -28.77 19.60 2.13
CA LEU A 202 -29.58 20.63 1.45
C LEU A 202 -30.69 20.03 0.59
N SER A 203 -30.47 18.83 0.06
CA SER A 203 -31.43 18.16 -0.84
C SER A 203 -31.56 16.66 -0.61
N ASN A 204 -30.62 16.02 0.08
CA ASN A 204 -30.65 14.59 0.39
C ASN A 204 -30.93 14.34 1.87
N GLU A 205 -31.50 13.17 2.19
CA GLU A 205 -31.60 12.72 3.58
C GLU A 205 -30.23 12.34 4.12
N VAL A 206 -29.90 12.85 5.31
CA VAL A 206 -28.64 12.59 5.99
C VAL A 206 -28.95 11.89 7.30
N LEU A 207 -28.39 10.69 7.48
CA LEU A 207 -28.56 9.97 8.74
C LEU A 207 -28.00 10.81 9.90
N PRO A 208 -28.72 10.95 11.02
CA PRO A 208 -28.40 11.93 12.07
C PRO A 208 -27.01 11.76 12.70
N HIS A 209 -26.44 10.55 12.64
CA HIS A 209 -25.13 10.24 13.17
C HIS A 209 -23.96 10.59 12.23
N TRP A 210 -24.20 10.82 10.93
CA TRP A 210 -23.11 11.05 9.96
C TRP A 210 -22.17 12.22 10.32
N PRO A 211 -22.66 13.36 10.86
CA PRO A 211 -21.79 14.46 11.27
C PRO A 211 -21.12 14.29 12.65
N ALA A 212 -21.27 13.13 13.31
CA ALA A 212 -20.89 12.92 14.70
C ALA A 212 -19.45 13.31 15.02
N THR A 213 -18.47 12.98 14.18
CA THR A 213 -17.05 13.32 14.41
C THR A 213 -16.80 14.84 14.40
N GLY A 214 -17.54 15.58 13.58
CA GLY A 214 -17.48 17.04 13.53
C GLY A 214 -17.97 17.66 14.83
N TYR A 215 -19.06 17.13 15.38
CA TYR A 215 -19.64 17.53 16.66
C TYR A 215 -18.82 17.10 17.86
N LEU A 216 -18.30 15.87 17.85
CA LEU A 216 -17.42 15.31 18.86
C LEU A 216 -16.17 16.19 19.08
N THR A 217 -15.63 16.75 17.99
CA THR A 217 -14.45 17.63 18.02
C THR A 217 -14.70 18.93 18.79
N LEU A 218 -15.96 19.39 18.91
CA LEU A 218 -16.32 20.61 19.64
C LEU A 218 -16.41 20.41 21.15
N LEU A 219 -16.50 19.18 21.65
CA LEU A 219 -16.72 18.90 23.08
C LEU A 219 -15.69 19.51 24.04
N PRO A 220 -14.36 19.49 23.77
CA PRO A 220 -13.40 20.16 24.63
C PRO A 220 -13.69 21.66 24.81
N LEU A 221 -14.30 22.28 23.80
CA LEU A 221 -14.67 23.69 23.82
C LEU A 221 -16.00 23.93 24.52
N MET A 222 -16.98 23.04 24.31
CA MET A 222 -18.23 23.04 25.07
C MET A 222 -17.94 22.94 26.58
N GLY A 223 -17.00 22.07 26.97
CA GLY A 223 -16.55 21.96 28.35
C GLY A 223 -15.89 23.24 28.88
N ALA A 224 -15.10 23.94 28.06
CA ALA A 224 -14.50 25.22 28.43
C ALA A 224 -15.56 26.32 28.64
N ILE A 225 -16.57 26.38 27.76
CA ILE A 225 -17.72 27.29 27.89
C ILE A 225 -18.52 26.96 29.16
N ALA A 226 -18.76 25.68 29.44
CA ALA A 226 -19.42 25.25 30.67
C ALA A 226 -18.65 25.70 31.92
N THR A 227 -17.32 25.53 31.96
CA THR A 227 -16.49 26.05 33.07
C THR A 227 -16.65 27.56 33.25
N LEU A 228 -16.68 28.34 32.17
CA LEU A 228 -16.88 29.80 32.24
C LEU A 228 -18.26 30.15 32.82
N PHE A 229 -19.30 29.41 32.43
CA PHE A 229 -20.65 29.64 32.97
C PHE A 229 -20.73 29.43 34.48
N PHE A 230 -19.93 28.53 35.06
CA PHE A 230 -19.94 28.30 36.50
C PHE A 230 -19.00 29.21 37.31
N LYS A 231 -17.89 29.69 36.72
CA LYS A 231 -16.88 30.47 37.45
C LYS A 231 -17.07 31.98 37.39
N GLU A 232 -17.50 32.52 36.26
CA GLU A 232 -17.65 33.96 36.05
C GLU A 232 -19.06 34.43 36.44
N PRO A 233 -19.29 35.74 36.69
CA PRO A 233 -20.62 36.32 36.83
C PRO A 233 -21.36 36.36 35.48
N VAL A 234 -21.57 35.17 34.90
CA VAL A 234 -22.32 35.00 33.65
C VAL A 234 -23.80 35.19 33.91
N LYS A 235 -24.51 35.77 32.94
CA LYS A 235 -25.97 35.96 32.96
C LYS A 235 -26.68 34.67 33.40
N ARG A 236 -27.53 34.76 34.43
CA ARG A 236 -28.33 33.65 35.01
C ARG A 236 -28.98 32.74 33.94
N ARG A 237 -29.43 33.33 32.83
CA ARG A 237 -30.02 32.62 31.68
C ARG A 237 -29.11 31.54 31.07
N MET A 238 -27.79 31.77 30.98
CA MET A 238 -26.85 30.80 30.39
C MET A 238 -26.60 29.58 31.30
N LYS A 239 -26.56 29.80 32.62
CA LYS A 239 -26.48 28.72 33.62
C LYS A 239 -27.73 27.83 33.56
N VAL A 240 -28.91 28.46 33.49
CA VAL A 240 -30.19 27.75 33.33
C VAL A 240 -30.22 26.95 32.03
N LEU A 241 -29.80 27.54 30.91
CA LEU A 241 -29.76 26.83 29.63
C LEU A 241 -28.85 25.60 29.67
N LEU A 242 -27.64 25.74 30.23
CA LEU A 242 -26.72 24.60 30.39
C LEU A 242 -27.32 23.51 31.28
N PHE A 243 -27.94 23.87 32.40
CA PHE A 243 -28.56 22.91 33.31
C PHE A 243 -29.73 22.16 32.66
N ILE A 244 -30.62 22.87 31.96
CA ILE A 244 -31.71 22.26 31.17
C ILE A 244 -31.13 21.33 30.10
N SER A 245 -30.07 21.74 29.41
CA SER A 245 -29.41 20.91 28.38
C SER A 245 -28.90 19.60 28.96
N LEU A 246 -28.22 19.65 30.10
CA LEU A 246 -27.69 18.46 30.77
C LEU A 246 -28.79 17.56 31.29
N ILE A 247 -29.85 18.10 31.91
CA ILE A 247 -30.97 17.30 32.41
C ILE A 247 -31.69 16.60 31.26
N THR A 248 -32.09 17.35 30.24
CA THR A 248 -32.84 16.79 29.10
C THR A 248 -32.01 15.76 28.35
N GLY A 249 -30.72 16.03 28.14
CA GLY A 249 -29.78 15.08 27.55
C GLY A 249 -29.61 13.80 28.37
N SER A 250 -29.40 13.92 29.68
CA SER A 250 -29.30 12.76 30.59
C SER A 250 -30.58 11.92 30.60
N ILE A 251 -31.75 12.56 30.65
CA ILE A 251 -33.04 11.85 30.60
C ILE A 251 -33.13 11.04 29.30
N LEU A 252 -32.84 11.66 28.15
CA LEU A 252 -32.88 10.97 26.85
C LEU A 252 -31.84 9.84 26.76
N THR A 253 -30.64 10.06 27.30
CA THR A 253 -29.56 9.06 27.30
C THR A 253 -29.92 7.82 28.13
N VAL A 254 -30.69 8.00 29.21
CA VAL A 254 -31.14 6.89 30.08
C VAL A 254 -32.43 6.25 29.58
N ILE A 255 -33.41 7.04 29.14
CA ILE A 255 -34.74 6.54 28.77
C ILE A 255 -34.69 5.63 27.54
N ILE A 256 -33.78 5.87 26.60
CA ILE A 256 -33.65 5.07 25.38
C ILE A 256 -33.19 3.63 25.71
N PRO A 257 -32.05 3.39 26.40
CA PRO A 257 -31.69 2.05 26.87
C PRO A 257 -32.76 1.41 27.77
N VAL A 258 -33.39 2.19 28.66
CA VAL A 258 -34.46 1.68 29.53
C VAL A 258 -35.66 1.21 28.69
N GLN A 259 -36.03 1.95 27.66
CA GLN A 259 -37.08 1.54 26.72
C GLN A 259 -36.71 0.25 25.99
N LEU A 260 -35.46 0.13 25.54
CA LEU A 260 -34.98 -1.05 24.81
C LEU A 260 -34.86 -2.31 25.69
N ILE A 261 -34.52 -2.16 26.97
CA ILE A 261 -34.28 -3.31 27.87
C ILE A 261 -35.56 -3.73 28.61
N PHE A 262 -36.35 -2.76 29.08
CA PHE A 262 -37.48 -3.02 29.98
C PHE A 262 -38.85 -2.79 29.33
N HIS A 263 -38.92 -2.11 28.19
CA HIS A 263 -40.17 -1.76 27.50
C HIS A 263 -41.28 -1.21 28.44
N PRO A 264 -40.97 -0.22 29.31
CA PRO A 264 -41.95 0.34 30.23
C PRO A 264 -43.10 1.04 29.51
N PHE A 265 -42.88 1.54 28.29
CA PHE A 265 -43.90 2.23 27.49
C PHE A 265 -44.30 1.40 26.26
N PRO A 266 -45.61 1.31 25.95
CA PRO A 266 -46.08 0.72 24.70
C PRO A 266 -45.83 1.71 23.56
N LEU A 267 -44.86 1.41 22.70
CA LEU A 267 -44.58 2.19 21.51
C LEU A 267 -45.24 1.52 20.28
N PRO A 268 -45.81 2.31 19.36
CA PRO A 268 -46.18 1.83 18.03
C PRO A 268 -45.02 1.12 17.33
N GLN A 269 -45.30 0.05 16.58
CA GLN A 269 -44.27 -0.77 15.91
C GLN A 269 -43.40 0.02 14.94
N ASP A 270 -43.93 1.08 14.33
CA ASP A 270 -43.23 1.95 13.39
C ASP A 270 -42.18 2.85 14.06
N ILE A 271 -42.24 3.03 15.39
CA ILE A 271 -41.26 3.82 16.15
C ILE A 271 -40.48 3.00 17.19
N ASP A 272 -40.89 1.77 17.47
CA ASP A 272 -40.21 0.89 18.43
C ASP A 272 -39.03 0.13 17.79
N ILE A 273 -37.83 0.72 17.91
CA ILE A 273 -36.57 0.13 17.43
C ILE A 273 -36.16 -1.17 18.17
N SER A 274 -36.85 -1.55 19.25
CA SER A 274 -36.53 -2.79 19.97
C SER A 274 -36.91 -4.05 19.18
N ALA A 275 -37.87 -3.94 18.26
CA ALA A 275 -38.24 -5.00 17.34
C ALA A 275 -37.05 -5.38 16.45
N ASP A 276 -36.27 -4.41 15.97
CA ASP A 276 -35.15 -4.65 15.06
C ASP A 276 -34.02 -5.47 15.69
N ILE A 277 -33.83 -5.37 17.01
CA ILE A 277 -32.72 -6.02 17.74
C ILE A 277 -33.13 -7.31 18.47
N SER A 278 -34.42 -7.57 18.61
CA SER A 278 -34.96 -8.72 19.37
C SER A 278 -35.27 -9.91 18.47
N GLY A 279 -35.48 -11.09 19.04
CA GLY A 279 -36.09 -12.21 18.31
C GLY A 279 -35.14 -13.13 17.52
N TRP A 280 -33.96 -12.63 17.14
CA TRP A 280 -33.08 -13.32 16.19
C TRP A 280 -32.54 -14.66 16.68
N LYS A 281 -32.25 -14.77 17.98
CA LYS A 281 -31.84 -16.04 18.61
C LYS A 281 -32.96 -17.09 18.56
N GLN A 282 -34.21 -16.70 18.86
CA GLN A 282 -35.35 -17.61 18.79
C GLN A 282 -35.62 -18.08 17.36
N LEU A 283 -35.51 -17.17 16.38
CA LEU A 283 -35.59 -17.55 14.97
C LEU A 283 -34.48 -18.56 14.61
N ALA A 284 -33.24 -18.30 15.01
CA ALA A 284 -32.11 -19.19 14.73
C ALA A 284 -32.29 -20.59 15.36
N GLU A 285 -32.77 -20.67 16.60
CA GLU A 285 -33.12 -21.93 17.27
C GLU A 285 -34.21 -22.66 16.48
N ARG A 286 -35.26 -21.96 16.06
CA ARG A 286 -36.33 -22.57 15.26
C ARG A 286 -35.84 -23.08 13.89
N ILE A 287 -34.97 -22.34 13.22
CA ILE A 287 -34.37 -22.77 11.95
C ILE A 287 -33.50 -24.02 12.15
N ARG A 288 -32.73 -24.10 13.25
CA ARG A 288 -31.97 -25.31 13.61
C ARG A 288 -32.89 -26.51 13.86
N GLU A 289 -33.99 -26.32 14.59
CA GLU A 289 -34.96 -27.39 14.82
C GLU A 289 -35.53 -27.93 13.51
N ILE A 290 -35.95 -27.05 12.60
CA ILE A 290 -36.48 -27.45 11.28
C ILE A 290 -35.40 -28.21 10.49
N LYS A 291 -34.16 -27.72 10.50
CA LYS A 291 -33.03 -28.38 9.83
C LYS A 291 -32.70 -29.77 10.39
N ILE A 292 -32.87 -29.98 11.69
CA ILE A 292 -32.66 -31.29 12.35
C ILE A 292 -33.84 -32.21 12.05
N GLN A 293 -35.08 -31.73 12.21
CA GLN A 293 -36.30 -32.50 12.01
C GLN A 293 -36.49 -32.94 10.56
N GLU A 294 -36.08 -32.10 9.61
CA GLU A 294 -36.29 -32.30 8.17
C GLU A 294 -34.96 -32.42 7.41
N GLN A 295 -33.94 -32.99 8.05
CA GLN A 295 -32.57 -33.05 7.51
C GLN A 295 -32.51 -33.70 6.12
N GLU A 296 -33.31 -34.73 5.87
CA GLU A 296 -33.36 -35.44 4.58
C GLU A 296 -33.84 -34.58 3.42
N LYS A 297 -34.51 -33.45 3.70
CA LYS A 297 -35.08 -32.57 2.66
C LYS A 297 -34.11 -31.50 2.14
N ASP A 298 -32.92 -31.35 2.74
CA ASP A 298 -31.89 -30.36 2.33
C ASP A 298 -32.44 -28.95 2.04
N PHE A 299 -32.85 -28.23 3.09
CA PHE A 299 -33.30 -26.83 2.97
C PHE A 299 -32.12 -25.85 2.95
N PHE A 300 -31.99 -24.96 1.97
CA PHE A 300 -31.14 -23.77 2.11
C PHE A 300 -31.93 -22.63 2.78
N VAL A 301 -31.29 -21.81 3.64
CA VAL A 301 -31.99 -20.73 4.37
C VAL A 301 -31.82 -19.43 3.62
N PHE A 302 -32.90 -18.72 3.33
CA PHE A 302 -32.80 -17.49 2.54
C PHE A 302 -33.86 -16.45 2.83
N THR A 303 -33.60 -15.23 2.37
CA THR A 303 -34.54 -14.11 2.40
C THR A 303 -34.26 -13.13 1.26
N HIS A 304 -35.05 -12.07 1.14
CA HIS A 304 -35.00 -11.10 0.04
C HIS A 304 -34.33 -9.76 0.41
N LYS A 305 -33.78 -9.69 1.63
CA LYS A 305 -33.32 -8.46 2.28
C LYS A 305 -32.06 -8.69 3.11
N PHE A 306 -30.97 -8.02 2.74
CA PHE A 306 -29.64 -8.27 3.32
C PHE A 306 -29.52 -8.00 4.82
N TYR A 307 -30.25 -7.04 5.39
CA TYR A 307 -30.12 -6.72 6.81
C TYR A 307 -30.71 -7.84 7.69
N ILE A 308 -31.91 -8.35 7.38
CA ILE A 308 -32.46 -9.52 8.10
C ILE A 308 -31.67 -10.80 7.81
N ALA A 309 -31.11 -10.95 6.61
CA ALA A 309 -30.18 -12.03 6.29
C ALA A 309 -28.98 -11.99 7.25
N SER A 310 -28.35 -10.82 7.41
CA SER A 310 -27.17 -10.63 8.27
C SER A 310 -27.46 -10.85 9.74
N GLN A 311 -28.63 -10.41 10.22
CA GLN A 311 -29.03 -10.63 11.60
C GLN A 311 -29.17 -12.12 11.90
N LEU A 312 -29.80 -12.89 11.01
CA LEU A 312 -29.92 -14.34 11.19
C LEU A 312 -28.56 -15.05 11.01
N ALA A 313 -27.77 -14.65 10.02
CA ALA A 313 -26.45 -15.22 9.72
C ALA A 313 -25.52 -15.15 10.94
N TYR A 314 -25.53 -14.05 11.70
CA TYR A 314 -24.74 -13.91 12.93
C TYR A 314 -24.99 -15.05 13.95
N TYR A 315 -26.21 -15.59 14.01
CA TYR A 315 -26.57 -16.66 14.94
C TYR A 315 -26.45 -18.06 14.34
N LEU A 316 -26.36 -18.20 13.02
CA LEU A 316 -26.36 -19.49 12.32
C LEU A 316 -25.03 -19.85 11.67
N GLU A 317 -24.22 -18.88 11.25
CA GLU A 317 -22.96 -19.14 10.56
C GLU A 317 -21.81 -19.45 11.54
N PRO A 318 -20.86 -20.31 11.14
CA PRO A 318 -20.73 -20.97 9.83
C PRO A 318 -21.56 -22.26 9.68
N GLU A 319 -22.38 -22.64 10.66
CA GLU A 319 -23.09 -23.93 10.72
C GLU A 319 -24.15 -24.06 9.60
N ILE A 320 -24.96 -23.01 9.42
CA ILE A 320 -26.03 -22.95 8.41
C ILE A 320 -25.87 -21.63 7.64
N PRO A 321 -25.39 -21.68 6.38
CA PRO A 321 -25.28 -20.50 5.54
C PRO A 321 -26.63 -19.86 5.26
N VAL A 322 -26.68 -18.53 5.30
CA VAL A 322 -27.89 -17.74 4.99
C VAL A 322 -27.71 -17.02 3.67
N TYR A 323 -28.67 -17.14 2.76
CA TYR A 323 -28.62 -16.51 1.44
C TYR A 323 -29.53 -15.28 1.37
N CYS A 324 -29.09 -14.23 0.69
CA CYS A 324 -29.95 -13.12 0.30
C CYS A 324 -30.19 -13.23 -1.22
N LEU A 325 -31.44 -13.40 -1.64
CA LEU A 325 -31.84 -13.41 -3.05
C LEU A 325 -32.56 -12.09 -3.33
N SER A 326 -31.89 -11.12 -3.94
CA SER A 326 -32.43 -9.78 -4.14
C SER A 326 -31.92 -9.17 -5.44
N LYS A 327 -32.70 -8.24 -6.02
CA LYS A 327 -32.27 -7.48 -7.21
C LYS A 327 -31.28 -6.36 -6.87
N ARG A 328 -31.11 -6.06 -5.58
CA ARG A 328 -30.24 -4.99 -5.11
C ARG A 328 -28.83 -5.53 -4.98
N ILE A 329 -27.87 -4.82 -5.57
CA ILE A 329 -26.45 -5.05 -5.31
C ILE A 329 -26.15 -4.69 -3.85
N ASP A 330 -25.80 -5.70 -3.05
CA ASP A 330 -25.41 -5.57 -1.66
C ASP A 330 -24.24 -6.50 -1.30
N GLN A 331 -23.92 -6.65 -0.02
CA GLN A 331 -22.76 -7.44 0.42
C GLN A 331 -22.88 -8.93 0.08
N TYR A 332 -24.10 -9.48 0.00
CA TYR A 332 -24.33 -10.90 -0.28
C TYR A 332 -23.94 -11.25 -1.71
N ASP A 333 -24.13 -10.33 -2.66
CA ASP A 333 -23.63 -10.49 -4.03
C ASP A 333 -22.11 -10.73 -4.10
N PHE A 334 -21.36 -10.15 -3.16
CA PHE A 334 -19.91 -10.34 -3.07
C PHE A 334 -19.52 -11.53 -2.21
N TRP A 335 -20.29 -11.86 -1.17
CA TRP A 335 -20.00 -12.97 -0.24
C TRP A 335 -20.38 -14.34 -0.82
N GLN A 336 -21.43 -14.39 -1.63
CA GLN A 336 -21.89 -15.60 -2.32
C GLN A 336 -21.11 -15.86 -3.62
N TYR A 337 -20.31 -14.91 -4.09
CA TYR A 337 -19.43 -15.08 -5.24
C TYR A 337 -18.20 -15.96 -4.87
N PRO A 338 -17.76 -16.92 -5.71
CA PRO A 338 -18.11 -17.13 -7.13
C PRO A 338 -19.18 -18.19 -7.38
N GLU A 339 -20.01 -18.55 -6.38
CA GLU A 339 -21.00 -19.61 -6.58
C GLU A 339 -22.01 -19.20 -7.67
N ASN A 340 -22.23 -20.09 -8.64
CA ASN A 340 -23.33 -19.93 -9.57
C ASN A 340 -24.62 -20.33 -8.84
N LEU A 341 -25.23 -19.37 -8.13
CA LEU A 341 -26.44 -19.61 -7.34
C LEU A 341 -27.58 -20.20 -8.18
N LYS A 342 -27.62 -19.91 -9.49
CA LYS A 342 -28.59 -20.49 -10.42
C LYS A 342 -28.47 -22.02 -10.47
N ASP A 343 -27.25 -22.53 -10.64
CA ASP A 343 -26.99 -23.97 -10.73
C ASP A 343 -27.01 -24.61 -9.34
N PHE A 344 -26.42 -23.94 -8.35
CA PHE A 344 -26.25 -24.45 -6.99
C PHE A 344 -27.57 -24.59 -6.23
N LEU A 345 -28.54 -23.70 -6.45
CA LEU A 345 -29.83 -23.74 -5.78
C LEU A 345 -30.91 -24.47 -6.61
N SER A 346 -30.60 -24.85 -7.86
CA SER A 346 -31.56 -25.50 -8.75
C SER A 346 -32.08 -26.81 -8.16
N GLY A 347 -33.40 -26.97 -8.11
CA GLY A 347 -34.07 -28.16 -7.60
C GLY A 347 -34.02 -28.36 -6.08
N ARG A 348 -33.31 -27.51 -5.33
CA ARG A 348 -33.21 -27.61 -3.87
C ARG A 348 -34.44 -27.04 -3.18
N ASN A 349 -34.63 -27.42 -1.92
CA ASN A 349 -35.69 -26.86 -1.08
C ASN A 349 -35.17 -25.62 -0.35
N GLY A 350 -36.00 -24.60 -0.20
CA GLY A 350 -35.65 -23.33 0.44
C GLY A 350 -36.49 -23.09 1.71
N LEU A 351 -35.87 -22.56 2.74
CA LEU A 351 -36.52 -22.09 3.96
C LEU A 351 -36.48 -20.56 3.96
N PHE A 352 -37.57 -19.96 3.48
CA PHE A 352 -37.69 -18.51 3.38
C PHE A 352 -38.14 -17.93 4.71
N PHE A 353 -37.52 -16.82 5.13
CA PHE A 353 -37.96 -16.08 6.31
C PHE A 353 -38.08 -14.57 6.09
N CYS A 354 -38.99 -13.93 6.81
CA CYS A 354 -39.14 -12.48 6.90
C CYS A 354 -39.76 -12.08 8.25
N ASP A 355 -39.78 -10.79 8.59
CA ASP A 355 -40.46 -10.25 9.77
C ASP A 355 -41.71 -9.45 9.37
N ASP A 356 -42.38 -8.82 10.35
CA ASP A 356 -43.55 -7.97 10.15
C ASP A 356 -43.32 -6.84 9.14
N HIS A 357 -42.13 -6.21 9.14
CA HIS A 357 -41.84 -5.07 8.28
C HIS A 357 -41.64 -5.49 6.81
N PHE A 358 -41.07 -6.68 6.59
CA PHE A 358 -40.76 -7.19 5.25
C PHE A 358 -41.59 -8.41 4.87
N ASN A 359 -42.80 -8.50 5.42
CA ASN A 359 -43.69 -9.63 5.20
C ASN A 359 -44.13 -9.70 3.73
N VAL A 360 -43.68 -10.75 3.05
CA VAL A 360 -44.01 -11.02 1.65
C VAL A 360 -44.14 -12.52 1.44
N ASN A 361 -45.10 -12.93 0.61
CA ASN A 361 -45.18 -14.32 0.17
C ASN A 361 -44.05 -14.60 -0.84
N PRO A 362 -43.14 -15.56 -0.59
CA PRO A 362 -42.01 -15.85 -1.49
C PRO A 362 -42.44 -16.23 -2.90
N GLY A 363 -43.64 -16.81 -3.09
CA GLY A 363 -44.16 -17.17 -4.41
C GLY A 363 -44.43 -16.01 -5.36
N THR A 364 -44.40 -14.77 -4.85
CA THR A 364 -44.48 -13.56 -5.70
C THR A 364 -43.14 -13.17 -6.32
N MET A 365 -42.03 -13.67 -5.79
CA MET A 365 -40.66 -13.34 -6.23
C MET A 365 -39.91 -14.55 -6.80
N TYR A 366 -40.20 -15.75 -6.30
CA TYR A 366 -39.46 -16.97 -6.61
C TYR A 366 -40.40 -18.06 -7.10
N VAL A 367 -39.93 -18.87 -8.04
CA VAL A 367 -40.71 -19.98 -8.60
C VAL A 367 -40.29 -21.28 -7.91
N PHE A 368 -41.16 -21.80 -7.05
CA PHE A 368 -41.02 -23.13 -6.44
C PHE A 368 -42.19 -24.01 -6.88
N LYS A 369 -41.99 -25.33 -6.91
CA LYS A 369 -43.07 -26.27 -7.24
C LYS A 369 -44.21 -26.21 -6.22
N GLU A 370 -43.86 -26.08 -4.94
CA GLU A 370 -44.80 -26.01 -3.83
C GLU A 370 -44.25 -25.07 -2.75
N ILE A 371 -45.13 -24.32 -2.10
CA ILE A 371 -44.79 -23.44 -0.97
C ILE A 371 -45.79 -23.74 0.14
N SER A 372 -45.28 -24.06 1.34
CA SER A 372 -46.11 -24.35 2.50
C SER A 372 -46.92 -23.14 2.95
N GLU A 373 -47.92 -23.39 3.80
CA GLU A 373 -48.53 -22.31 4.57
C GLU A 373 -47.49 -21.60 5.45
N LYS A 374 -47.80 -20.34 5.77
CA LYS A 374 -46.95 -19.44 6.55
C LYS A 374 -46.90 -19.88 8.01
N GLU A 375 -45.74 -20.34 8.48
CA GLU A 375 -45.49 -20.54 9.91
C GLU A 375 -45.20 -19.19 10.57
N THR A 376 -45.95 -18.84 11.62
CA THR A 376 -45.77 -17.59 12.36
C THR A 376 -45.09 -17.86 13.69
N LEU A 377 -43.91 -17.30 13.88
CA LEU A 377 -43.13 -17.39 15.10
C LEU A 377 -43.18 -16.05 15.85
N PRO A 378 -43.98 -15.93 16.94
CA PRO A 378 -43.96 -14.74 17.77
C PRO A 378 -42.60 -14.64 18.48
N ALA A 379 -41.98 -13.47 18.38
CA ALA A 379 -40.67 -13.20 18.93
C ALA A 379 -40.75 -12.02 19.91
N GLY A 380 -40.20 -12.23 21.09
CA GLY A 380 -40.44 -11.35 22.22
C GLY A 380 -39.38 -11.42 23.30
N TYR A 381 -39.41 -10.46 24.20
CA TYR A 381 -38.58 -10.40 25.39
C TYR A 381 -39.46 -10.44 26.64
N SER A 382 -39.09 -11.27 27.63
CA SER A 382 -39.80 -11.39 28.92
C SER A 382 -41.32 -11.65 28.81
N GLY A 383 -41.75 -12.50 27.87
CA GLY A 383 -43.15 -12.92 27.71
C GLY A 383 -44.05 -11.94 26.94
N ARG A 384 -43.54 -10.80 26.47
CA ARG A 384 -44.25 -9.90 25.55
C ARG A 384 -43.84 -10.16 24.11
N ASN A 385 -44.81 -10.33 23.21
CA ASN A 385 -44.56 -10.40 21.77
C ASN A 385 -44.22 -8.99 21.24
N ILE A 386 -43.06 -8.84 20.61
CA ILE A 386 -42.56 -7.56 20.07
C ILE A 386 -42.72 -7.54 18.55
N LYS A 387 -42.40 -8.67 17.89
CA LYS A 387 -42.56 -8.85 16.44
C LYS A 387 -42.82 -10.31 16.11
N ASN A 388 -43.36 -10.59 14.94
CA ASN A 388 -43.45 -11.93 14.41
C ASN A 388 -42.43 -12.16 13.29
N PHE A 389 -41.89 -13.37 13.25
CA PHE A 389 -41.24 -13.90 12.08
C PHE A 389 -42.17 -14.82 11.33
N TYR A 390 -42.00 -14.85 10.02
CA TYR A 390 -42.74 -15.72 9.12
C TYR A 390 -41.75 -16.64 8.43
N ILE A 391 -42.03 -17.94 8.46
CA ILE A 391 -41.20 -18.98 7.86
C ILE A 391 -42.05 -19.73 6.84
N TYR A 392 -41.49 -19.95 5.64
CA TYR A 392 -42.12 -20.72 4.57
C TYR A 392 -41.17 -21.84 4.15
N ARG A 393 -41.70 -23.05 4.00
CA ARG A 393 -40.99 -24.17 3.38
C ARG A 393 -41.33 -24.16 1.89
N CYS A 394 -40.32 -23.93 1.08
CA CYS A 394 -40.42 -23.84 -0.37
C CYS A 394 -39.76 -25.08 -0.97
N TYR A 395 -40.47 -25.80 -1.85
CA TYR A 395 -40.03 -27.08 -2.37
C TYR A 395 -39.67 -27.01 -3.86
N ASN A 396 -38.54 -27.59 -4.20
CA ASN A 396 -38.03 -27.76 -5.57
C ASN A 396 -37.95 -26.43 -6.35
N PHE A 397 -36.86 -25.69 -6.12
CA PHE A 397 -36.64 -24.36 -6.66
C PHE A 397 -36.39 -24.38 -8.19
N ASP A 398 -37.23 -23.68 -8.95
CA ASP A 398 -37.07 -23.50 -10.40
C ASP A 398 -36.30 -22.19 -10.67
N THR A 399 -34.96 -22.32 -10.70
CA THR A 399 -34.05 -21.20 -10.95
C THR A 399 -34.06 -20.71 -12.40
N GLU A 400 -34.57 -21.50 -13.35
CA GLU A 400 -34.72 -21.12 -14.76
C GLU A 400 -35.89 -20.17 -14.99
N LYS A 401 -37.00 -20.35 -14.25
CA LYS A 401 -38.17 -19.46 -14.32
C LYS A 401 -38.15 -18.30 -13.33
N THR A 402 -37.28 -18.36 -12.33
CA THR A 402 -37.06 -17.25 -11.41
C THR A 402 -36.24 -16.15 -12.10
N ASP A 403 -36.55 -14.89 -11.85
CA ASP A 403 -35.79 -13.76 -12.41
C ASP A 403 -34.29 -13.91 -12.06
N PRO A 404 -33.40 -14.02 -13.05
CA PRO A 404 -31.97 -14.24 -12.79
C PRO A 404 -31.34 -13.10 -11.97
N HIS A 405 -31.89 -11.89 -12.02
CA HIS A 405 -31.39 -10.77 -11.21
C HIS A 405 -31.60 -10.95 -9.70
N LEU A 406 -32.47 -11.87 -9.26
CA LEU A 406 -32.61 -12.24 -7.85
C LEU A 406 -31.53 -13.23 -7.40
N LEU A 407 -30.92 -13.95 -8.33
CA LEU A 407 -29.92 -14.99 -8.07
C LEU A 407 -28.49 -14.46 -8.23
N GLN A 408 -28.29 -13.45 -9.09
CA GLN A 408 -27.01 -12.77 -9.24
C GLN A 408 -27.26 -11.33 -9.70
N SER A 409 -27.01 -10.35 -8.83
CA SER A 409 -27.23 -8.95 -9.19
C SER A 409 -25.97 -8.23 -9.67
N LEU A 410 -24.77 -8.84 -9.51
CA LEU A 410 -23.51 -8.27 -10.01
C LEU A 410 -23.52 -8.17 -11.55
N PRO A 411 -23.38 -6.96 -12.13
CA PRO A 411 -23.36 -6.76 -13.57
C PRO A 411 -21.97 -7.01 -14.19
N PHE A 412 -21.02 -7.53 -13.40
CA PHE A 412 -19.63 -7.71 -13.81
C PHE A 412 -19.00 -8.93 -13.17
N THR A 413 -17.97 -9.46 -13.82
CA THR A 413 -17.02 -10.41 -13.21
C THR A 413 -15.89 -9.65 -12.53
N GLN A 414 -15.43 -10.14 -11.38
CA GLN A 414 -14.31 -9.53 -10.66
C GLN A 414 -13.02 -9.56 -11.50
N ARG A 415 -12.21 -8.50 -11.38
CA ARG A 415 -10.84 -8.44 -11.93
C ARG A 415 -9.88 -9.10 -10.93
N SER A 416 -8.70 -9.48 -11.40
CA SER A 416 -7.60 -9.89 -10.51
C SER A 416 -6.50 -8.82 -10.52
N PHE A 417 -6.24 -8.21 -9.36
CA PHE A 417 -5.13 -7.27 -9.19
C PHE A 417 -3.79 -7.97 -9.44
N LYS A 418 -3.66 -9.23 -9.01
CA LYS A 418 -2.47 -10.04 -9.25
C LYS A 418 -2.19 -10.22 -10.75
N GLU A 419 -3.21 -10.60 -11.54
CA GLU A 419 -3.06 -10.73 -12.99
C GLU A 419 -2.82 -9.39 -13.67
N ALA A 420 -3.41 -8.30 -13.18
CA ALA A 420 -3.14 -6.95 -13.68
C ALA A 420 -1.66 -6.55 -13.45
N CYS A 421 -1.12 -6.82 -12.25
CA CYS A 421 0.29 -6.60 -11.93
C CYS A 421 1.21 -7.45 -12.82
N LYS A 422 0.88 -8.73 -13.00
CA LYS A 422 1.62 -9.65 -13.86
C LYS A 422 1.65 -9.14 -15.30
N ARG A 423 0.48 -8.84 -15.87
CA ARG A 423 0.34 -8.29 -17.24
C ARG A 423 1.09 -6.96 -17.39
N TRP A 424 1.05 -6.08 -16.39
CA TRP A 424 1.81 -4.83 -16.44
C TRP A 424 3.32 -5.10 -16.48
N ASN A 425 3.81 -6.01 -15.64
CA ASN A 425 5.23 -6.38 -15.57
C ASN A 425 5.72 -6.98 -16.89
N GLU A 426 4.93 -7.89 -17.48
CA GLU A 426 5.19 -8.51 -18.79
C GLU A 426 5.16 -7.51 -19.93
N ASN A 427 4.08 -6.73 -20.07
CA ASN A 427 3.91 -5.77 -21.16
C ASN A 427 4.96 -4.66 -21.11
N THR A 428 5.30 -4.18 -19.91
CA THR A 428 6.32 -3.14 -19.75
C THR A 428 7.70 -3.69 -20.09
N PHE A 429 8.01 -4.93 -19.68
CA PHE A 429 9.24 -5.60 -20.10
C PHE A 429 9.32 -5.72 -21.63
N LEU A 430 8.30 -6.29 -22.26
CA LEU A 430 8.27 -6.52 -23.71
C LEU A 430 8.35 -5.19 -24.47
N PHE A 431 7.65 -4.15 -24.01
CA PHE A 431 7.74 -2.82 -24.61
C PHE A 431 9.18 -2.30 -24.62
N ILE A 432 9.87 -2.32 -23.47
CA ILE A 432 11.26 -1.84 -23.36
C ILE A 432 12.22 -2.73 -24.19
N ASN A 433 12.11 -4.05 -24.03
CA ASN A 433 13.01 -5.01 -24.69
C ASN A 433 12.79 -5.12 -26.20
N SER A 434 11.61 -4.73 -26.71
CA SER A 434 11.33 -4.69 -28.15
C SER A 434 12.23 -3.73 -28.92
N TYR A 435 12.88 -2.78 -28.25
CA TYR A 435 13.83 -1.83 -28.85
C TYR A 435 15.29 -2.31 -28.82
N ALA A 436 15.60 -3.39 -28.09
CA ALA A 436 16.94 -3.95 -28.05
C ALA A 436 17.29 -4.65 -29.37
N CYS A 437 18.58 -4.64 -29.73
CA CYS A 437 19.13 -5.21 -30.97
C CYS A 437 18.67 -4.53 -32.28
N LYS A 438 17.78 -3.54 -32.22
CA LYS A 438 17.27 -2.80 -33.38
C LYS A 438 18.13 -1.58 -33.73
N ASN A 439 18.74 -0.93 -32.74
CA ASN A 439 19.54 0.27 -32.95
C ASN A 439 20.84 0.20 -32.13
N LYS A 440 21.98 0.11 -32.82
CA LYS A 440 23.30 0.00 -32.20
C LYS A 440 23.59 1.13 -31.20
N VAL A 441 23.16 2.37 -31.49
CA VAL A 441 23.38 3.52 -30.62
C VAL A 441 22.65 3.35 -29.29
N LEU A 442 21.39 2.90 -29.34
CA LEU A 442 20.61 2.60 -28.14
C LEU A 442 21.16 1.39 -27.39
N ASP A 443 21.59 0.36 -28.10
CA ASP A 443 22.23 -0.83 -27.52
C ASP A 443 23.49 -0.44 -26.72
N ILE A 444 24.39 0.35 -27.31
CA ILE A 444 25.61 0.85 -26.66
C ILE A 444 25.26 1.74 -25.46
N PHE A 445 24.27 2.62 -25.60
CA PHE A 445 23.83 3.51 -24.53
C PHE A 445 23.36 2.71 -23.31
N PHE A 446 22.41 1.80 -23.48
CA PHE A 446 21.88 1.02 -22.37
C PHE A 446 22.90 0.03 -21.80
N LEU A 447 23.76 -0.57 -22.64
CA LEU A 447 24.83 -1.44 -22.18
C LEU A 447 25.84 -0.67 -21.30
N SER A 448 26.17 0.57 -21.69
CA SER A 448 27.03 1.45 -20.88
C SER A 448 26.42 1.74 -19.51
N PHE A 449 25.11 2.03 -19.43
CA PHE A 449 24.42 2.26 -18.16
C PHE A 449 24.27 1.00 -17.30
N THR A 450 24.14 -0.18 -17.93
CA THR A 450 24.22 -1.46 -17.23
C THR A 450 25.61 -1.64 -16.62
N TRP A 451 26.68 -1.36 -17.38
CA TRP A 451 28.05 -1.54 -16.91
C TRP A 451 28.44 -0.54 -15.82
N LEU A 452 28.08 0.74 -15.98
CA LEU A 452 28.27 1.78 -14.96
C LEU A 452 27.50 1.46 -13.66
N GLY A 453 26.36 0.77 -13.76
CA GLY A 453 25.57 0.32 -12.63
C GLY A 453 26.08 -0.95 -11.94
N SER A 454 27.10 -1.60 -12.51
CA SER A 454 27.72 -2.78 -11.89
C SER A 454 28.42 -2.39 -10.57
N SER A 455 28.46 -3.32 -9.63
CA SER A 455 29.12 -3.11 -8.34
C SER A 455 30.61 -2.80 -8.49
N PHE A 456 31.25 -3.31 -9.55
CA PHE A 456 32.66 -3.05 -9.86
C PHE A 456 32.96 -1.59 -10.16
N VAL A 457 32.05 -0.89 -10.86
CA VAL A 457 32.26 0.51 -11.24
C VAL A 457 31.64 1.43 -10.19
N LEU A 458 30.39 1.15 -9.81
CA LEU A 458 29.64 2.08 -9.00
C LEU A 458 30.14 2.17 -7.56
N VAL A 459 30.54 1.06 -6.94
CA VAL A 459 30.99 1.07 -5.54
C VAL A 459 32.26 1.93 -5.39
N PRO A 460 33.35 1.72 -6.17
CA PRO A 460 34.51 2.61 -6.10
C PRO A 460 34.18 4.08 -6.39
N VAL A 461 33.32 4.35 -7.38
CA VAL A 461 32.89 5.73 -7.71
C VAL A 461 32.17 6.38 -6.53
N VAL A 462 31.23 5.67 -5.89
CA VAL A 462 30.51 6.19 -4.71
C VAL A 462 31.49 6.46 -3.57
N LEU A 463 32.40 5.53 -3.28
CA LEU A 463 33.41 5.69 -2.22
C LEU A 463 34.34 6.88 -2.50
N LEU A 464 34.81 7.03 -3.75
CA LEU A 464 35.63 8.15 -4.19
C LEU A 464 34.88 9.49 -4.01
N LEU A 465 33.62 9.57 -4.45
CA LEU A 465 32.81 10.77 -4.32
C LEU A 465 32.56 11.14 -2.85
N ILE A 466 32.33 10.15 -1.97
CA ILE A 466 32.21 10.39 -0.53
C ILE A 466 33.53 10.93 0.03
N PHE A 467 34.66 10.32 -0.33
CA PHE A 467 35.99 10.73 0.12
C PHE A 467 36.32 12.17 -0.28
N LEU A 468 36.05 12.54 -1.53
CA LEU A 468 36.35 13.87 -2.06
C LEU A 468 35.46 14.97 -1.44
N ASN A 469 34.18 14.69 -1.19
CA ASN A 469 33.21 15.69 -0.74
C ASN A 469 33.09 15.82 0.78
N LYS A 470 33.36 14.75 1.54
CA LYS A 470 33.08 14.70 2.98
C LYS A 470 34.29 14.23 3.80
N LYS A 471 35.49 14.74 3.49
CA LYS A 471 36.77 14.37 4.16
C LYS A 471 36.74 14.29 5.70
N GLN A 472 35.96 15.12 6.39
CA GLN A 472 35.84 15.10 7.86
C GLN A 472 34.82 14.09 8.40
N LYS A 473 33.85 13.67 7.59
CA LYS A 473 32.76 12.74 7.96
C LYS A 473 32.78 11.45 7.13
N VAL A 474 33.87 11.20 6.41
CA VAL A 474 34.02 10.11 5.43
C VAL A 474 33.67 8.76 6.04
N GLY A 475 34.15 8.47 7.25
CA GLY A 475 33.87 7.21 7.95
C GLY A 475 32.38 6.94 8.16
N LYS A 476 31.60 7.98 8.51
CA LYS A 476 30.14 7.84 8.70
C LYS A 476 29.44 7.46 7.39
N TYR A 477 29.77 8.14 6.30
CA TYR A 477 29.11 7.90 5.01
C TYR A 477 29.56 6.57 4.39
N PHE A 478 30.85 6.22 4.53
CA PHE A 478 31.38 4.90 4.14
C PHE A 478 30.69 3.78 4.92
N SER A 479 30.62 3.88 6.25
CA SER A 479 30.03 2.83 7.08
C SER A 479 28.56 2.61 6.76
N VAL A 480 27.79 3.69 6.56
CA VAL A 480 26.38 3.60 6.15
C VAL A 480 26.23 2.94 4.79
N PHE A 481 27.06 3.32 3.81
CA PHE A 481 26.99 2.74 2.46
C PHE A 481 27.34 1.26 2.44
N LEU A 482 28.45 0.88 3.08
CA LEU A 482 28.89 -0.52 3.15
C LEU A 482 27.88 -1.38 3.91
N LEU A 483 27.38 -0.90 5.05
CA LEU A 483 26.35 -1.61 5.81
C LEU A 483 25.06 -1.75 4.98
N ALA A 484 24.66 -0.72 4.24
CA ALA A 484 23.49 -0.77 3.39
C ALA A 484 23.66 -1.77 2.22
N LEU A 485 24.85 -1.88 1.64
CA LEU A 485 25.17 -2.89 0.61
C LEU A 485 25.17 -4.31 1.19
N LEU A 486 25.70 -4.50 2.40
CA LEU A 486 25.69 -5.80 3.08
C LEU A 486 24.27 -6.27 3.38
N ILE A 487 23.45 -5.38 3.96
CA ILE A 487 22.04 -5.69 4.26
C ILE A 487 21.26 -5.96 2.96
N SER A 488 21.42 -5.11 1.94
CA SER A 488 20.68 -5.29 0.69
C SER A 488 21.12 -6.54 -0.08
N GLY A 489 22.41 -6.86 -0.07
CA GLY A 489 22.97 -8.08 -0.64
C GLY A 489 22.48 -9.34 0.08
N ALA A 490 22.45 -9.34 1.41
CA ALA A 490 21.94 -10.45 2.21
C ALA A 490 20.46 -10.72 1.92
N ILE A 491 19.62 -9.67 1.92
CA ILE A 491 18.20 -9.78 1.57
C ILE A 491 18.04 -10.28 0.12
N GLY A 492 18.82 -9.72 -0.80
CA GLY A 492 18.79 -10.11 -2.22
C GLY A 492 19.13 -11.59 -2.43
N TYR A 493 20.14 -12.10 -1.72
CA TYR A 493 20.53 -13.51 -1.75
C TYR A 493 19.40 -14.41 -1.23
N ILE A 494 18.87 -14.12 -0.04
CA ILE A 494 17.79 -14.91 0.57
C ILE A 494 16.57 -14.97 -0.37
N LEU A 495 16.16 -13.83 -0.93
CA LEU A 495 15.01 -13.78 -1.85
C LEU A 495 15.24 -14.53 -3.15
N LYS A 496 16.46 -14.49 -3.72
CA LYS A 496 16.80 -15.25 -4.93
C LYS A 496 16.70 -16.75 -4.69
N GLU A 497 17.29 -17.24 -3.60
CA GLU A 497 17.25 -18.66 -3.22
C GLU A 497 15.82 -19.13 -2.97
N THR A 498 15.05 -18.37 -2.17
CA THR A 498 13.69 -18.74 -1.78
C THR A 498 12.66 -18.66 -2.91
N LEU A 499 12.79 -17.70 -3.82
CA LEU A 499 11.79 -17.50 -4.87
C LEU A 499 12.18 -18.17 -6.18
N SER A 500 13.47 -18.39 -6.44
CA SER A 500 14.00 -19.04 -7.66
C SER A 500 13.34 -18.52 -8.95
N ALA A 501 13.03 -17.22 -9.00
CA ALA A 501 12.17 -16.65 -10.04
C ALA A 501 12.81 -16.75 -11.43
N PRO A 502 12.07 -17.21 -12.47
CA PRO A 502 12.60 -17.31 -13.82
C PRO A 502 12.89 -15.92 -14.40
N ARG A 503 13.96 -15.82 -15.18
CA ARG A 503 14.28 -14.60 -15.92
C ARG A 503 13.45 -14.48 -17.20
N PRO A 504 13.36 -13.29 -17.81
CA PRO A 504 12.55 -13.08 -19.00
C PRO A 504 12.80 -14.09 -20.13
N LEU A 505 14.06 -14.47 -20.37
CA LEU A 505 14.41 -15.49 -21.35
C LEU A 505 13.78 -16.86 -21.06
N ALA A 506 13.84 -17.32 -19.81
CA ALA A 506 13.25 -18.60 -19.43
C ALA A 506 11.72 -18.53 -19.40
N TYR A 507 11.16 -17.36 -19.11
CA TYR A 507 9.72 -17.14 -19.01
C TYR A 507 9.02 -17.05 -20.36
N PHE A 508 9.54 -16.25 -21.30
CA PHE A 508 8.92 -16.03 -22.61
C PHE A 508 9.52 -16.87 -23.74
N GLY A 509 10.67 -17.50 -23.51
CA GLY A 509 11.41 -18.22 -24.53
C GLY A 509 12.30 -17.32 -25.41
N LYS A 510 13.19 -17.97 -26.16
CA LYS A 510 14.24 -17.33 -26.98
C LYS A 510 13.71 -16.49 -28.16
N GLU A 511 12.51 -16.79 -28.64
CA GLU A 511 11.95 -16.15 -29.83
C GLU A 511 11.32 -14.80 -29.52
N THR A 512 10.99 -14.58 -28.24
CA THR A 512 10.25 -13.41 -27.77
C THR A 512 11.17 -12.35 -27.16
N VAL A 513 12.35 -12.74 -26.67
CA VAL A 513 13.25 -11.87 -25.89
C VAL A 513 14.52 -11.55 -26.66
N ASN A 514 14.81 -10.25 -26.79
CA ASN A 514 16.09 -9.76 -27.29
C ASN A 514 17.12 -9.72 -26.14
N ILE A 515 18.33 -10.24 -26.37
CA ILE A 515 19.37 -10.31 -25.35
C ILE A 515 20.59 -9.52 -25.79
N LEU A 516 21.06 -8.63 -24.92
CA LEU A 516 22.32 -7.92 -25.05
C LEU A 516 23.24 -8.32 -23.90
N GLY A 517 24.19 -9.22 -24.17
CA GLY A 517 25.07 -9.82 -23.16
C GLY A 517 24.74 -11.31 -22.93
N PRO A 518 25.15 -11.89 -21.79
CA PRO A 518 24.99 -13.32 -21.53
C PRO A 518 23.50 -13.69 -21.32
N PRO A 519 23.03 -14.83 -21.87
CA PRO A 519 21.67 -15.30 -21.67
C PRO A 519 21.50 -15.82 -20.23
N LEU A 520 20.73 -15.09 -19.41
CA LEU A 520 20.47 -15.47 -18.03
C LEU A 520 19.06 -16.07 -17.90
N LYS A 521 18.92 -17.21 -17.19
CA LYS A 521 17.65 -17.97 -17.11
C LYS A 521 16.98 -18.02 -15.72
N ARG A 522 17.74 -17.94 -14.62
CA ARG A 522 17.23 -18.10 -13.23
C ARG A 522 17.58 -16.92 -12.32
N ASP A 523 17.00 -16.89 -11.13
CA ASP A 523 17.26 -15.91 -10.06
C ASP A 523 17.00 -14.46 -10.47
N SER A 524 15.83 -14.21 -11.06
CA SER A 524 15.46 -12.88 -11.54
C SER A 524 15.22 -11.89 -10.41
N PHE A 525 14.43 -12.26 -9.40
CA PHE A 525 14.00 -11.36 -8.35
C PHE A 525 14.85 -11.47 -7.07
N PRO A 526 15.30 -10.36 -6.46
CA PRO A 526 15.35 -9.00 -7.02
C PRO A 526 16.57 -8.80 -7.94
N SER A 527 16.60 -7.68 -8.67
CA SER A 527 17.76 -7.29 -9.48
C SER A 527 18.95 -6.85 -8.60
N GLY A 528 20.05 -7.61 -8.63
CA GLY A 528 21.29 -7.29 -7.90
C GLY A 528 21.97 -5.99 -8.36
N HIS A 529 21.90 -5.69 -9.66
CA HIS A 529 22.36 -4.41 -10.19
C HIS A 529 21.54 -3.26 -9.59
N SER A 530 20.22 -3.41 -9.56
CA SER A 530 19.33 -2.38 -9.02
C SER A 530 19.55 -2.15 -7.52
N LEU A 531 19.79 -3.21 -6.73
CA LEU A 531 20.19 -3.09 -5.32
C LEU A 531 21.41 -2.17 -5.16
N THR A 532 22.49 -2.48 -5.89
CA THR A 532 23.75 -1.71 -5.84
C THR A 532 23.53 -0.26 -6.29
N VAL A 533 22.87 -0.09 -7.43
CA VAL A 533 22.59 1.22 -8.04
C VAL A 533 21.83 2.11 -7.08
N PHE A 534 20.70 1.65 -6.56
CA PHE A 534 19.87 2.48 -5.72
C PHE A 534 20.48 2.71 -4.33
N THR A 535 21.25 1.77 -3.77
CA THR A 535 22.02 2.01 -2.55
C THR A 535 23.07 3.12 -2.76
N GLY A 536 23.75 3.13 -3.91
CA GLY A 536 24.67 4.20 -4.31
C GLY A 536 23.97 5.54 -4.49
N VAL A 537 22.84 5.57 -5.22
CA VAL A 537 22.03 6.77 -5.46
C VAL A 537 21.53 7.39 -4.17
N LEU A 538 20.99 6.58 -3.24
CA LEU A 538 20.51 7.04 -1.93
C LEU A 538 21.65 7.63 -1.10
N THR A 539 22.79 6.95 -1.08
CA THR A 539 23.98 7.38 -0.35
C THR A 539 24.52 8.69 -0.89
N LEU A 540 24.68 8.81 -2.20
CA LEU A 540 25.20 10.03 -2.83
C LEU A 540 24.20 11.18 -2.73
N SER A 541 22.90 10.93 -2.86
CA SER A 541 21.86 11.96 -2.66
C SER A 541 21.83 12.47 -1.22
N TRP A 542 22.14 11.62 -0.23
CA TRP A 542 22.28 12.04 1.16
C TRP A 542 23.61 12.78 1.42
N THR A 543 24.68 12.36 0.75
CA THR A 543 26.02 12.92 0.93
C THR A 543 26.16 14.28 0.23
N ILE A 544 25.63 14.41 -0.98
CA ILE A 544 25.77 15.58 -1.86
C ILE A 544 24.38 15.94 -2.48
N PRO A 545 23.44 16.48 -1.68
CA PRO A 545 22.04 16.64 -2.09
C PRO A 545 21.82 17.52 -3.33
N SER A 546 22.73 18.45 -3.62
CA SER A 546 22.66 19.34 -4.79
C SER A 546 22.66 18.60 -6.13
N TYR A 547 23.19 17.37 -6.17
CA TYR A 547 23.22 16.53 -7.38
C TYR A 547 22.23 15.36 -7.30
N GLY A 548 21.35 15.34 -6.28
CA GLY A 548 20.41 14.23 -6.04
C GLY A 548 19.59 13.87 -7.29
N ILE A 549 19.09 14.86 -8.02
CA ILE A 549 18.31 14.63 -9.25
C ILE A 549 19.11 13.88 -10.32
N ILE A 550 20.40 14.18 -10.47
CA ILE A 550 21.27 13.50 -11.44
C ILE A 550 21.50 12.05 -11.04
N PHE A 551 21.74 11.79 -9.75
CA PHE A 551 21.89 10.42 -9.25
C PHE A 551 20.61 9.61 -9.45
N TRP A 552 19.44 10.19 -9.18
CA TRP A 552 18.16 9.53 -9.43
C TRP A 552 17.90 9.26 -10.91
N LEU A 553 18.22 10.19 -11.81
CA LEU A 553 18.14 9.97 -13.25
C LEU A 553 19.06 8.81 -13.69
N PHE A 554 20.31 8.79 -13.22
CA PHE A 554 21.23 7.67 -13.46
C PHE A 554 20.65 6.34 -12.96
N GLY A 555 20.10 6.32 -11.74
CA GLY A 555 19.52 5.12 -11.16
C GLY A 555 18.33 4.58 -11.95
N ILE A 556 17.44 5.46 -12.40
CA ILE A 556 16.28 5.09 -13.23
C ILE A 556 16.73 4.54 -14.58
N ILE A 557 17.66 5.21 -15.28
CA ILE A 557 18.16 4.76 -16.58
C ILE A 557 18.89 3.42 -16.45
N SER A 558 19.73 3.27 -15.41
CA SER A 558 20.42 2.01 -15.13
C SER A 558 19.43 0.89 -14.78
N GLY A 559 18.35 1.18 -14.04
CA GLY A 559 17.25 0.25 -13.82
C GLY A 559 16.57 -0.20 -15.13
N ILE A 560 16.16 0.75 -15.97
CA ILE A 560 15.55 0.48 -17.29
C ILE A 560 16.49 -0.36 -18.17
N SER A 561 17.80 -0.10 -18.11
CA SER A 561 18.79 -0.85 -18.88
C SER A 561 18.74 -2.36 -18.60
N ARG A 562 18.35 -2.79 -17.38
CA ARG A 562 18.23 -4.22 -17.04
C ARG A 562 17.06 -4.91 -17.73
N CYS A 563 15.97 -4.19 -17.98
CA CYS A 563 14.87 -4.65 -18.81
C CYS A 563 15.26 -4.64 -20.29
N TYR A 564 15.94 -3.56 -20.73
CA TYR A 564 16.38 -3.39 -22.12
C TYR A 564 17.29 -4.54 -22.57
N VAL A 565 18.31 -4.89 -21.79
CA VAL A 565 19.25 -5.97 -22.13
C VAL A 565 18.66 -7.40 -22.00
N GLY A 566 17.39 -7.52 -21.58
CA GLY A 566 16.69 -8.80 -21.45
C GLY A 566 17.00 -9.56 -20.16
N ALA A 567 17.60 -8.92 -19.16
CA ALA A 567 18.09 -9.62 -17.96
C ALA A 567 17.06 -9.71 -16.81
N HIS A 568 16.17 -8.73 -16.68
CA HIS A 568 15.24 -8.61 -15.55
C HIS A 568 13.89 -8.02 -15.97
N PHE A 569 12.85 -8.37 -15.22
CA PHE A 569 11.55 -7.72 -15.28
C PHE A 569 11.55 -6.38 -14.52
N PRO A 570 10.62 -5.44 -14.86
CA PRO A 570 10.43 -4.20 -14.11
C PRO A 570 10.25 -4.40 -12.60
N PHE A 571 9.49 -5.41 -12.16
CA PHE A 571 9.33 -5.70 -10.74
C PHE A 571 10.62 -6.15 -10.05
N ASP A 572 11.56 -6.80 -10.75
CA ASP A 572 12.87 -7.13 -10.17
C ASP A 572 13.67 -5.86 -9.86
N VAL A 573 13.58 -4.87 -10.75
CA VAL A 573 14.24 -3.56 -10.62
C VAL A 573 13.62 -2.75 -9.49
N ILE A 574 12.29 -2.71 -9.43
CA ILE A 574 11.54 -2.02 -8.36
C ILE A 574 11.79 -2.71 -7.01
N GLY A 575 11.79 -4.04 -6.97
CA GLY A 575 12.15 -4.81 -5.76
C GLY A 575 13.56 -4.47 -5.27
N GLY A 576 14.52 -4.35 -6.18
CA GLY A 576 15.87 -3.86 -5.86
C GLY A 576 15.89 -2.46 -5.26
N LEU A 577 15.10 -1.52 -5.80
CA LEU A 577 14.95 -0.17 -5.23
C LEU A 577 14.36 -0.20 -3.80
N VAL A 578 13.28 -0.94 -3.58
CA VAL A 578 12.60 -1.03 -2.28
C VAL A 578 13.55 -1.57 -1.21
N ILE A 579 14.27 -2.65 -1.52
CA ILE A 579 15.25 -3.24 -0.60
C ILE A 579 16.40 -2.28 -0.33
N ALA A 580 16.89 -1.55 -1.35
CA ALA A 580 17.92 -0.53 -1.17
C ALA A 580 17.46 0.61 -0.24
N VAL A 581 16.23 1.10 -0.40
CA VAL A 581 15.63 2.14 0.48
C VAL A 581 15.55 1.65 1.92
N PHE A 582 15.05 0.44 2.14
CA PHE A 582 14.98 -0.18 3.47
C PHE A 582 16.36 -0.32 4.12
N SER A 583 17.30 -0.93 3.40
CA SER A 583 18.66 -1.20 3.86
C SER A 583 19.42 0.09 4.20
N PHE A 584 19.29 1.11 3.35
CA PHE A 584 19.88 2.43 3.58
C PHE A 584 19.27 3.12 4.80
N SER A 585 17.95 3.07 4.97
CA SER A 585 17.24 3.72 6.08
C SER A 585 17.64 3.13 7.42
N ILE A 586 17.72 1.81 7.53
CA ILE A 586 18.20 1.10 8.73
C ILE A 586 19.67 1.41 9.00
N SER A 587 20.53 1.32 7.98
CA SER A 587 21.97 1.57 8.12
C SER A 587 22.23 2.99 8.63
N ARG A 588 21.48 3.96 8.10
CA ARG A 588 21.55 5.36 8.55
C ARG A 588 21.06 5.51 9.99
N TRP A 589 19.93 4.89 10.35
CA TRP A 589 19.39 4.94 11.72
C TRP A 589 20.38 4.35 12.73
N LEU A 590 20.99 3.19 12.43
CA LEU A 590 22.03 2.57 13.25
C LEU A 590 23.25 3.49 13.40
N ALA A 591 23.73 4.08 12.30
CA ALA A 591 24.87 5.01 12.33
C ALA A 591 24.58 6.35 13.02
N GLU A 592 23.32 6.68 13.29
CA GLU A 592 22.91 7.83 14.12
C GLU A 592 22.81 7.47 15.61
N LYS A 593 22.66 6.18 15.95
CA LYS A 593 22.53 5.68 17.33
C LYS A 593 23.83 5.16 17.92
N ILE A 594 24.67 4.55 17.09
CA ILE A 594 25.96 4.00 17.45
C ILE A 594 27.01 5.06 17.12
N ASP A 595 27.91 5.40 18.05
CA ASP A 595 29.04 6.29 17.73
C ASP A 595 30.09 5.52 16.92
N VAL A 596 29.78 5.31 15.64
CA VAL A 596 30.60 4.54 14.69
C VAL A 596 32.01 5.15 14.51
N ARG A 597 32.26 6.35 15.04
CA ARG A 597 33.58 6.99 15.07
C ARG A 597 34.62 6.16 15.82
N GLN A 598 34.22 5.37 16.82
CA GLN A 598 35.16 4.51 17.57
C GLN A 598 35.57 3.25 16.81
N PHE A 599 34.75 2.75 15.88
CA PHE A 599 35.03 1.51 15.14
C PHE A 599 35.91 1.72 13.89
N PHE A 600 35.88 2.90 13.27
CA PHE A 600 36.59 3.19 12.03
C PHE A 600 37.37 4.50 12.12
N THR A 601 38.53 4.48 12.80
CA THR A 601 39.49 5.59 12.73
C THR A 601 40.03 5.74 11.30
N ARG A 602 40.41 6.98 10.92
CA ARG A 602 40.91 7.35 9.58
C ARG A 602 41.94 6.36 9.01
N ARG A 603 42.82 5.78 9.85
CA ARG A 603 43.85 4.83 9.44
C ARG A 603 43.26 3.52 8.89
N TYR A 604 42.23 2.96 9.50
CA TYR A 604 41.60 1.72 9.02
C TYR A 604 40.76 1.92 7.76
N ILE A 605 40.17 3.10 7.55
CA ILE A 605 39.47 3.42 6.30
C ILE A 605 40.47 3.54 5.15
N THR A 606 41.65 4.13 5.40
CA THR A 606 42.74 4.14 4.42
C THR A 606 43.25 2.72 4.18
N VAL A 607 43.38 1.88 5.21
CA VAL A 607 43.75 0.47 5.04
C VAL A 607 42.67 -0.29 4.26
N VAL A 608 41.37 -0.21 4.59
CA VAL A 608 40.30 -0.88 3.85
C VAL A 608 40.18 -0.35 2.43
N PHE A 609 40.30 0.95 2.21
CA PHE A 609 40.32 1.56 0.87
C PHE A 609 41.55 1.10 0.09
N LEU A 610 42.73 1.07 0.72
CA LEU A 610 43.96 0.54 0.13
C LEU A 610 43.89 -0.97 -0.07
N SER A 611 43.24 -1.75 0.79
CA SER A 611 43.05 -3.19 0.68
C SER A 611 42.06 -3.52 -0.44
N LEU A 612 40.99 -2.72 -0.59
CA LEU A 612 40.10 -2.78 -1.75
C LEU A 612 40.82 -2.36 -3.03
N LEU A 613 41.73 -1.36 -2.98
CA LEU A 613 42.65 -1.01 -4.06
C LEU A 613 43.72 -2.08 -4.32
N PHE A 614 44.16 -2.82 -3.30
CA PHE A 614 45.18 -3.87 -3.38
C PHE A 614 44.58 -5.17 -3.92
N LEU A 615 43.31 -5.44 -3.60
CA LEU A 615 42.49 -6.46 -4.28
C LEU A 615 42.21 -6.11 -5.75
N LEU A 616 42.41 -4.84 -6.14
CA LEU A 616 42.40 -4.38 -7.53
C LEU A 616 43.80 -4.39 -8.18
N ILE A 617 44.87 -4.75 -7.44
CA ILE A 617 46.22 -4.97 -8.00
C ILE A 617 46.37 -6.48 -8.26
N PRO A 618 46.76 -6.92 -9.48
CA PRO A 618 46.89 -8.35 -9.75
C PRO A 618 48.00 -8.96 -8.88
N GLN A 619 47.70 -10.05 -8.16
CA GLN A 619 48.74 -10.96 -7.72
C GLN A 619 49.22 -11.74 -8.94
N SER A 620 50.40 -11.37 -9.44
CA SER A 620 51.11 -12.07 -10.49
C SER A 620 51.49 -13.48 -10.02
N HIS A 621 50.69 -14.48 -10.37
CA HIS A 621 51.18 -15.84 -10.45
C HIS A 621 51.13 -16.30 -11.90
N GLN A 622 52.33 -16.35 -12.48
CA GLN A 622 52.63 -17.05 -13.72
C GLN A 622 52.24 -18.52 -13.54
N HIS A 623 51.43 -19.03 -14.46
CA HIS A 623 51.16 -20.46 -14.59
C HIS A 623 52.42 -21.20 -15.07
N PRO A 624 52.76 -22.34 -14.47
CA PRO A 624 53.20 -23.49 -15.22
C PRO A 624 52.16 -24.61 -15.13
N ILE A 625 51.93 -25.22 -16.28
CA ILE A 625 51.13 -26.41 -16.57
C ILE A 625 51.48 -27.54 -15.59
N TYR A 626 50.52 -28.08 -14.83
CA TYR A 626 50.53 -29.48 -14.35
C TYR A 626 49.11 -30.01 -14.11
N SER A 627 49.00 -31.33 -14.23
CA SER A 627 47.89 -32.07 -14.83
C SER A 627 47.25 -33.11 -13.91
N ASP A 628 47.22 -32.92 -12.58
CA ASP A 628 46.53 -33.87 -11.71
C ASP A 628 45.96 -33.22 -10.44
N THR A 629 44.63 -33.22 -10.36
CA THR A 629 43.80 -32.49 -9.38
C THR A 629 43.52 -33.25 -8.09
N TYR A 630 44.02 -34.47 -7.91
CA TYR A 630 43.61 -35.33 -6.80
C TYR A 630 44.32 -35.06 -5.45
N GLN A 631 45.47 -34.36 -5.43
CA GLN A 631 46.22 -34.11 -4.18
C GLN A 631 45.96 -32.75 -3.50
N ILE A 632 45.20 -31.84 -4.12
CA ILE A 632 44.96 -30.49 -3.56
C ILE A 632 43.64 -30.44 -2.75
N ALA A 633 42.78 -31.44 -2.89
CA ALA A 633 41.46 -31.47 -2.26
C ALA A 633 41.47 -31.75 -0.73
N GLU A 634 42.58 -32.23 -0.15
CA GLU A 634 42.57 -32.66 1.26
C GLU A 634 42.93 -31.59 2.30
N ASN A 635 43.58 -30.47 1.95
CA ASN A 635 44.16 -29.58 2.96
C ASN A 635 43.52 -28.18 3.15
N ILE A 636 42.32 -27.90 2.59
CA ILE A 636 41.67 -26.59 2.78
C ILE A 636 40.17 -26.73 3.06
N ASN A 637 39.80 -27.46 4.12
CA ASN A 637 38.40 -27.80 4.39
C ASN A 637 37.70 -27.13 5.58
N VAL A 638 38.25 -26.08 6.21
CA VAL A 638 37.58 -25.53 7.42
C VAL A 638 37.26 -24.02 7.39
N ILE A 639 37.89 -23.17 6.56
CA ILE A 639 37.69 -21.70 6.69
C ILE A 639 37.26 -20.98 5.39
N LYS A 640 37.26 -21.62 4.21
CA LYS A 640 37.00 -20.93 2.94
C LYS A 640 35.55 -20.83 2.40
N PRO A 641 34.55 -21.69 2.72
CA PRO A 641 33.32 -21.67 1.92
C PRO A 641 32.47 -20.39 2.06
N LEU A 642 32.43 -19.77 3.24
CA LEU A 642 31.53 -18.64 3.50
C LEU A 642 32.11 -17.29 3.07
N ALA A 643 33.38 -17.02 3.41
CA ALA A 643 34.07 -15.79 3.01
C ALA A 643 34.32 -15.77 1.51
N VAL A 644 34.77 -16.89 0.92
CA VAL A 644 34.95 -16.95 -0.53
C VAL A 644 33.61 -16.80 -1.25
N ARG A 645 32.48 -17.34 -0.78
CA ARG A 645 31.15 -17.11 -1.39
C ARG A 645 30.60 -15.70 -1.20
N PHE A 646 30.84 -15.07 -0.06
CA PHE A 646 30.49 -13.66 0.16
C PHE A 646 31.34 -12.72 -0.69
N PHE A 647 32.61 -13.08 -0.94
CA PHE A 647 33.58 -12.25 -1.64
C PHE A 647 33.88 -12.70 -3.08
N THR A 648 33.30 -13.81 -3.60
CA THR A 648 33.52 -14.29 -4.99
C THR A 648 33.16 -13.24 -6.04
N PRO A 649 32.08 -12.44 -5.86
CA PRO A 649 31.79 -11.34 -6.76
C PRO A 649 32.90 -10.28 -6.83
N PHE A 650 33.89 -10.32 -5.94
CA PHE A 650 34.96 -9.33 -5.80
C PHE A 650 36.35 -9.88 -6.22
N THR A 651 36.51 -11.19 -6.49
CA THR A 651 37.83 -11.82 -6.73
C THR A 651 38.07 -12.35 -8.13
N ASP A 652 37.05 -12.48 -8.99
CA ASP A 652 37.17 -13.04 -10.36
C ASP A 652 37.83 -12.09 -11.39
N PHE A 653 38.56 -11.10 -10.88
CA PHE A 653 39.15 -9.97 -11.59
C PHE A 653 40.28 -10.31 -12.60
N PRO A 654 41.19 -11.30 -12.44
CA PRO A 654 42.36 -11.37 -13.34
C PRO A 654 42.18 -12.19 -14.63
N LEU A 655 41.29 -13.20 -14.66
CA LEU A 655 41.24 -14.17 -15.77
C LEU A 655 40.59 -13.60 -17.05
N TYR A 656 39.74 -12.57 -16.92
CA TYR A 656 39.10 -11.92 -18.07
C TYR A 656 40.02 -10.89 -18.76
N PHE A 657 40.99 -10.33 -18.02
CA PHE A 657 41.87 -9.27 -18.55
C PHE A 657 43.07 -9.79 -19.35
N ILE A 658 43.37 -11.09 -19.28
CA ILE A 658 44.40 -11.74 -20.08
C ILE A 658 43.85 -12.18 -21.46
N ASN A 659 42.53 -12.22 -21.64
CA ASN A 659 41.88 -12.70 -22.87
C ASN A 659 41.21 -11.62 -23.75
N LEU A 660 41.50 -10.33 -23.52
CA LEU A 660 41.16 -9.28 -24.50
C LEU A 660 42.15 -9.34 -25.66
N LEU A 661 41.68 -9.82 -26.80
CA LEU A 661 42.48 -10.25 -27.95
C LEU A 661 43.32 -9.15 -28.62
N THR A 662 43.27 -7.87 -28.20
CA THR A 662 44.18 -6.83 -28.74
C THR A 662 44.53 -5.70 -27.76
N GLN A 663 45.77 -5.20 -27.83
CA GLN A 663 46.30 -4.04 -27.08
C GLN A 663 45.45 -2.76 -27.17
N LYS A 664 44.62 -2.61 -28.21
CA LYS A 664 43.76 -1.42 -28.43
C LYS A 664 42.60 -1.34 -27.43
N GLU A 665 42.06 -2.48 -27.00
CA GLU A 665 40.91 -2.53 -26.08
C GLU A 665 41.30 -2.19 -24.64
N GLN A 666 42.53 -2.53 -24.25
CA GLN A 666 43.09 -2.16 -22.96
C GLN A 666 43.26 -0.63 -22.85
N LEU A 667 43.91 0.01 -23.82
CA LEU A 667 44.13 1.46 -23.86
C LEU A 667 42.84 2.28 -23.74
N LEU A 668 41.74 1.80 -24.32
CA LEU A 668 40.45 2.48 -24.26
C LEU A 668 39.77 2.40 -22.90
N SER A 669 39.86 1.25 -22.22
CA SER A 669 39.39 1.11 -20.84
C SER A 669 40.12 2.08 -19.91
N TRP A 670 41.45 2.20 -20.06
CA TRP A 670 42.26 3.20 -19.37
C TRP A 670 41.80 4.62 -19.68
N PHE A 671 41.46 4.93 -20.93
CA PHE A 671 41.01 6.26 -21.34
C PHE A 671 39.63 6.63 -20.77
N ILE A 672 38.68 5.69 -20.74
CA ILE A 672 37.34 5.88 -20.14
C ILE A 672 37.47 6.10 -18.62
N TRP A 673 38.33 5.33 -17.95
CA TRP A 673 38.60 5.50 -16.52
C TRP A 673 39.25 6.84 -16.19
N LEU A 674 40.28 7.24 -16.94
CA LEU A 674 40.91 8.55 -16.78
C LEU A 674 39.94 9.70 -17.05
N SER A 675 39.04 9.54 -18.01
CA SER A 675 38.02 10.53 -18.36
C SER A 675 36.90 10.64 -17.31
N ALA A 676 36.45 9.51 -16.74
CA ALA A 676 35.48 9.51 -15.64
C ALA A 676 36.07 10.11 -14.35
N ILE A 677 37.35 9.80 -14.07
CA ILE A 677 38.10 10.43 -12.96
C ILE A 677 38.24 11.93 -13.20
N TYR A 678 38.57 12.37 -14.41
CA TYR A 678 38.65 13.79 -14.77
C TYR A 678 37.29 14.50 -14.65
N LEU A 679 36.20 13.86 -15.10
CA LEU A 679 34.83 14.37 -14.97
C LEU A 679 34.45 14.60 -13.50
N VAL A 680 34.77 13.63 -12.65
CA VAL A 680 34.58 13.75 -11.19
C VAL A 680 35.43 14.91 -10.65
N LEU A 681 36.67 15.07 -11.07
CA LEU A 681 37.53 16.17 -10.63
C LEU A 681 37.02 17.56 -11.07
N VAL A 682 36.42 17.68 -12.26
CA VAL A 682 35.86 18.93 -12.79
C VAL A 682 34.54 19.31 -12.09
N ILE A 683 33.62 18.35 -11.91
CA ILE A 683 32.34 18.56 -11.20
C ILE A 683 32.57 19.03 -9.76
N LEU A 684 33.66 18.56 -9.13
CA LEU A 684 33.95 18.82 -7.73
C LEU A 684 34.64 20.16 -7.45
N LYS A 685 35.11 20.90 -8.48
CA LYS A 685 35.96 22.07 -8.24
C LYS A 685 35.25 23.44 -8.19
N HIS A 686 34.18 23.76 -8.94
CA HIS A 686 33.71 25.18 -9.00
C HIS A 686 32.22 25.47 -9.28
N LYS A 687 31.77 26.65 -8.81
CA LYS A 687 30.36 27.13 -8.67
C LYS A 687 29.70 27.80 -9.89
N LYS A 688 30.25 27.78 -11.12
CA LYS A 688 29.70 28.58 -12.25
C LYS A 688 29.06 27.75 -13.38
N ILE A 689 27.90 28.21 -13.86
CA ILE A 689 27.05 27.65 -14.94
C ILE A 689 27.77 27.45 -16.28
N LYS A 690 28.79 28.27 -16.61
CA LYS A 690 29.53 28.20 -17.89
C LYS A 690 30.35 26.90 -18.04
N GLU A 691 30.81 26.34 -16.93
CA GLU A 691 31.58 25.08 -16.88
C GLU A 691 30.66 23.85 -16.84
N PHE A 692 29.43 23.98 -16.33
CA PHE A 692 28.37 22.97 -16.45
C PHE A 692 27.99 22.74 -17.93
N ILE A 693 27.90 23.83 -18.70
CA ILE A 693 27.69 23.77 -20.16
C ILE A 693 28.86 23.08 -20.85
N ARG A 694 30.12 23.33 -20.43
CA ARG A 694 31.30 22.59 -20.93
C ARG A 694 31.30 21.12 -20.52
N GLY A 695 30.89 20.79 -19.31
CA GLY A 695 30.76 19.40 -18.84
C GLY A 695 29.70 18.64 -19.64
N ILE A 696 28.55 19.26 -19.92
CA ILE A 696 27.52 18.71 -20.81
C ILE A 696 28.05 18.58 -22.25
N PHE A 697 28.80 19.57 -22.75
CA PHE A 697 29.39 19.52 -24.09
C PHE A 697 30.46 18.43 -24.23
N ILE A 698 31.26 18.21 -23.20
CA ILE A 698 32.24 17.11 -23.13
C ILE A 698 31.53 15.76 -22.98
N ILE A 699 30.46 15.67 -22.21
CA ILE A 699 29.59 14.48 -22.15
C ILE A 699 28.99 14.19 -23.53
N PHE A 700 28.55 15.22 -24.26
CA PHE A 700 28.01 15.08 -25.61
C PHE A 700 29.08 14.62 -26.59
N ILE A 701 30.30 15.18 -26.51
CA ILE A 701 31.44 14.76 -27.34
C ILE A 701 31.92 13.35 -26.97
N LEU A 702 31.92 12.97 -25.69
CA LEU A 702 32.33 11.64 -25.24
C LEU A 702 31.27 10.58 -25.57
N LEU A 703 29.99 10.89 -25.41
CA LEU A 703 28.90 10.05 -25.93
C LEU A 703 28.99 9.95 -27.45
N PHE A 704 29.25 11.04 -28.15
CA PHE A 704 29.44 11.05 -29.60
C PHE A 704 30.66 10.23 -30.04
N LEU A 705 31.78 10.29 -29.31
CA LEU A 705 32.98 9.48 -29.56
C LEU A 705 32.76 8.01 -29.18
N THR A 706 31.99 7.71 -28.13
CA THR A 706 31.62 6.34 -27.74
C THR A 706 30.63 5.73 -28.72
N VAL A 707 29.73 6.55 -29.28
CA VAL A 707 28.79 6.20 -30.35
C VAL A 707 29.53 5.98 -31.67
N ILE A 708 30.45 6.87 -32.05
CA ILE A 708 31.32 6.70 -33.22
C ILE A 708 32.18 5.43 -33.06
N TYR A 709 32.80 5.23 -31.91
CA TYR A 709 33.62 4.04 -31.67
C TYR A 709 32.79 2.76 -31.65
N GLY A 710 31.60 2.78 -31.06
CA GLY A 710 30.66 1.66 -31.08
C GLY A 710 30.00 1.40 -32.44
N ILE A 711 29.99 2.38 -33.36
CA ILE A 711 29.67 2.16 -34.78
C ILE A 711 30.76 1.30 -35.46
N PHE A 712 32.02 1.42 -35.02
CA PHE A 712 33.18 0.69 -35.57
C PHE A 712 33.57 -0.59 -34.79
N LEU A 713 33.01 -0.83 -33.60
CA LEU A 713 33.12 -2.11 -32.88
C LEU A 713 32.10 -3.14 -33.41
N PRO A 714 32.50 -4.38 -33.73
CA PRO A 714 31.55 -5.45 -33.94
C PRO A 714 30.90 -5.82 -32.61
N VAL A 715 29.69 -5.31 -32.36
CA VAL A 715 28.83 -5.79 -31.27
C VAL A 715 28.57 -7.29 -31.53
N GLN A 716 29.07 -8.17 -30.67
CA GLN A 716 28.81 -9.60 -30.77
C GLN A 716 27.32 -9.85 -30.59
N ARG A 717 26.64 -10.11 -31.71
CA ARG A 717 25.27 -10.61 -31.75
C ARG A 717 25.35 -12.11 -31.63
N TYR A 718 24.90 -12.66 -30.51
CA TYR A 718 24.81 -14.10 -30.32
C TYR A 718 23.59 -14.64 -31.08
N LYS A 719 23.82 -15.54 -32.04
CA LYS A 719 22.77 -16.34 -32.68
C LYS A 719 23.00 -17.78 -32.24
N LEU A 720 22.12 -18.30 -31.40
CA LEU A 720 22.17 -19.69 -30.94
C LEU A 720 21.83 -20.62 -32.13
N VAL A 721 22.79 -21.42 -32.57
CA VAL A 721 22.60 -22.45 -33.62
C VAL A 721 22.63 -23.83 -32.94
N PRO A 722 21.63 -24.70 -33.11
CA PRO A 722 21.72 -26.07 -32.61
C PRO A 722 22.74 -26.85 -33.46
N LYS A 723 23.74 -27.47 -32.83
CA LYS A 723 24.57 -28.49 -33.49
C LYS A 723 24.10 -29.88 -33.11
N GLY A 724 24.02 -30.76 -34.10
CA GLY A 724 23.68 -32.18 -33.97
C GLY A 724 24.67 -32.96 -33.07
N PRO A 725 24.43 -34.28 -32.90
CA PRO A 725 24.77 -35.03 -31.69
C PRO A 725 26.26 -35.19 -31.34
N ASP A 726 27.20 -34.94 -32.25
CA ASP A 726 28.56 -35.50 -32.10
C ASP A 726 29.71 -34.49 -31.93
N ASN A 727 29.50 -33.33 -31.31
CA ASN A 727 30.64 -32.44 -30.98
C ASN A 727 30.53 -31.85 -29.57
N ILE A 728 31.21 -32.48 -28.61
CA ILE A 728 31.46 -31.93 -27.27
C ILE A 728 32.67 -30.99 -27.37
N LEU A 729 32.40 -29.69 -27.46
CA LEU A 729 33.39 -28.66 -27.16
C LEU A 729 33.24 -28.31 -25.68
N ILE A 730 34.28 -28.62 -24.91
CA ILE A 730 34.40 -28.21 -23.51
C ILE A 730 34.54 -26.68 -23.51
N ASP A 731 33.46 -26.00 -23.14
CA ASP A 731 33.43 -24.55 -22.92
C ASP A 731 34.24 -24.23 -21.65
N LEU A 732 35.41 -23.60 -21.85
CA LEU A 732 36.32 -23.17 -20.79
C LEU A 732 36.07 -21.72 -20.34
N HIS A 733 34.89 -21.13 -20.61
CA HIS A 733 34.53 -19.80 -20.10
C HIS A 733 33.12 -19.74 -19.53
N SER A 734 32.93 -20.33 -18.34
CA SER A 734 31.75 -20.05 -17.52
C SER A 734 32.13 -19.80 -16.06
N HIS A 735 32.38 -18.52 -15.71
CA HIS A 735 32.24 -18.06 -14.33
C HIS A 735 30.90 -17.35 -14.16
N THR A 736 29.85 -18.18 -14.18
CA THR A 736 28.61 -18.00 -13.41
C THR A 736 28.00 -19.39 -13.22
N ILE A 737 28.39 -20.04 -12.14
CA ILE A 737 27.77 -21.26 -11.61
C ILE A 737 26.36 -20.82 -11.12
N TYR A 738 25.19 -21.22 -11.64
CA TYR A 738 24.79 -22.30 -12.56
C TYR A 738 23.77 -21.84 -13.63
N SER A 739 23.98 -22.23 -14.88
CA SER A 739 22.95 -22.96 -15.65
C SER A 739 23.63 -23.82 -16.73
N HIS A 740 23.76 -25.11 -16.47
CA HIS A 740 23.93 -26.08 -17.55
C HIS A 740 22.58 -26.16 -18.27
N ASP A 741 22.55 -25.71 -19.53
CA ASP A 741 21.76 -26.21 -20.66
C ASP A 741 21.64 -25.10 -21.72
N GLY A 742 22.57 -25.12 -22.68
CA GLY A 742 22.56 -24.33 -23.92
C GLY A 742 23.80 -23.46 -24.11
N ILE A 743 24.74 -23.93 -24.95
CA ILE A 743 25.97 -23.21 -25.34
C ILE A 743 25.62 -22.16 -26.43
N ALA A 744 26.06 -20.91 -26.27
CA ALA A 744 25.93 -19.85 -27.27
C ALA A 744 27.29 -19.57 -27.94
N THR A 745 27.36 -19.67 -29.27
CA THR A 745 28.56 -19.32 -30.04
C THR A 745 28.46 -17.91 -30.66
N PRO A 746 29.53 -17.10 -30.66
CA PRO A 746 29.59 -15.86 -31.43
C PRO A 746 29.48 -16.14 -32.93
N ALA A 747 28.65 -15.38 -33.66
CA ALA A 747 28.57 -15.48 -35.11
C ALA A 747 29.79 -14.82 -35.77
N TYR A 748 30.80 -15.60 -36.17
CA TYR A 748 31.89 -15.11 -37.03
C TYR A 748 31.51 -15.24 -38.50
N ASN A 749 31.45 -14.11 -39.21
CA ASN A 749 31.36 -14.06 -40.66
C ASN A 749 32.77 -14.27 -41.25
N PHE A 750 33.16 -15.51 -41.53
CA PHE A 750 34.31 -15.80 -42.40
C PHE A 750 33.81 -16.04 -43.82
N SER A 751 33.51 -14.96 -44.55
CA SER A 751 33.48 -15.01 -46.01
C SER A 751 34.90 -14.84 -46.52
N GLY A 752 35.55 -15.96 -46.86
CA GLY A 752 36.78 -15.97 -47.63
C GLY A 752 37.90 -16.77 -47.00
N THR A 753 37.92 -18.09 -47.24
CA THR A 753 39.01 -18.77 -47.99
C THR A 753 38.69 -20.26 -48.12
N LYS A 754 38.97 -20.79 -49.31
CA LYS A 754 38.84 -22.19 -49.74
C LYS A 754 39.75 -23.13 -48.94
N THR A 755 39.36 -24.41 -48.93
CA THR A 755 40.07 -25.71 -48.78
C THR A 755 39.48 -26.52 -47.63
N MET A 756 39.15 -27.81 -47.73
CA MET A 756 39.29 -28.85 -48.76
C MET A 756 38.32 -29.98 -48.35
N ASP A 757 37.71 -30.66 -49.34
CA ASP A 757 37.05 -31.96 -49.14
C ASP A 757 38.04 -32.96 -48.55
N LEU A 758 37.66 -33.69 -47.50
CA LEU A 758 38.03 -35.09 -47.31
C LEU A 758 36.87 -35.86 -46.70
N THR A 759 36.59 -36.97 -47.37
CA THR A 759 35.53 -37.96 -47.29
C THR A 759 35.69 -38.99 -46.16
N ALA A 760 34.60 -39.74 -45.94
CA ALA A 760 34.49 -41.06 -45.31
C ALA A 760 34.68 -41.11 -43.78
N GLY A 761 33.90 -41.85 -42.99
CA GLY A 761 32.86 -42.82 -43.28
C GLY A 761 32.81 -43.80 -42.10
N GLN A 762 31.77 -43.69 -41.27
CA GLN A 762 31.07 -44.70 -40.47
C GLN A 762 30.30 -44.00 -39.35
#